data_AF-A0A8J4CBE3-F1
#
_entry.id   AF-A0A8J4CBE3-F1
#
_cell.length_a   1.000
_cell.length_b   1.000
_cell.length_c   1.000
_cell.angle_alpha   90.00
_cell.angle_beta   90.00
_cell.angle_gamma   90.00
#
_symmetry.space_group_name_H-M   'P 1'
#
loop_
_entity.id
_entity.type
_entity.pdbx_description
1 polymer ?
#
loop_
_entity_poly.entity_id
_entity_poly.type
_entity_poly.pdbx_seq_one_letter_code
_entity_poly.pdbx_strand_id
1 'polypeptide(L)'
;MQQGRPLKRCSSGCPSLHRPRLLSFGNGVRGPPPIRVAMPASAAAGASSISAVHQLVDDPSSVSIIGAGVVLELPPTTLLPQLSENHQPPPTISEHVAIAVANNVVDATGAHGALVPVTSEASTQDTTTAVPTATVTAPTDAESGVAGAKEAVSAEPFSLSHSSPLAGGRLDVVHWREGRMLRIWTPPGFSLSESSRSAYPVMYLNDGQNLFGDRPTLSGQSWHAAEAAAGLVNAGALPPFVIVGIDHSGNMRSYDYLPYPPGNANGYRLDAESWPGGGVDAYLRAVVDEILPYAERTYGVSSEPALRGFGGSSFGGICALCAALRHPGVFGSLLVESPSLWFAEERLLKHDLPDFIGPWPARVFVAMGSKEYSGIRKVKEPEFDAKLVSYANELAALLESRGLVRGQGLQVVIEEGATHTEAAWAERLSSALGFLGLHWWRRVMAHRRGQLYFTVPRKLRAGQPAVLFFNQACSVVLADRPRDSIAMVYGFNADWSVGGGRVEMVPAVGLTALAKELTAAASPSPPSVPPEPAGATAAETPSSPSPSPPPSSSSLSSSLSPSLSVNDATDNFDAASASHWLQASFTVPPEAYEMHLAFTDGGGGNWDNNAGANFYARVKMGMTAEQRSHTVEQAMAEGPAWGDVQAIAHKRAGSMYFTTPEVLVAGQPAVLYVNRRQVRGLEHNPNLRVHFGFNNWQSGCQEIGLKPTSLWRGENIDWWSTTMTVPSDASELSFVLTDSHGIWDNNYGNNYVCQVKRPRELDGVAKRSEPRGVESVESMPHAAGTLHILALTKRQGGSAATRANKWTEEKRVRVWTPPGFDPQRPPPGGYPVLVMQDGQNMFEDWLAHQGVSWRVGYTASDLVTRGELPPFVVVAVDSAGAMRSLNYLPYPPGKGAGGFRGDAERWPGGGLEAYMTRLVEEIMPLIQQRFAVSSDPAKVAFGGGSFAGVAALYAAMHYPHVFGCVLAESPSLWIAEGRFLQDMRMHRGMLPERLFLGCGTREYSATRDHDREDVDALLLSYCQEAASILESQGMRGGRLQFLVEEGAGHHELAWQWRLTGAMRFLFSAWWDE
;
A
#
# COMPACT_ATOMS: atom_id res chain seq x y z
N MET A 1 16.96 -32.13 -55.67
CA MET A 1 17.85 -33.16 -56.24
C MET A 1 19.16 -33.19 -55.45
N GLN A 2 19.97 -34.23 -55.59
CA GLN A 2 21.26 -34.40 -54.90
C GLN A 2 22.46 -33.94 -55.78
N GLN A 3 23.67 -33.98 -55.19
CA GLN A 3 25.01 -34.03 -55.81
C GLN A 3 25.59 -32.69 -56.32
N GLY A 4 26.93 -32.45 -56.30
CA GLY A 4 28.04 -33.36 -55.98
C GLY A 4 29.39 -32.70 -55.60
N ARG A 5 30.42 -33.55 -55.45
CA ARG A 5 31.83 -33.34 -54.98
C ARG A 5 32.82 -33.50 -56.18
N PRO A 6 34.20 -33.49 -56.08
CA PRO A 6 35.17 -32.78 -55.21
C PRO A 6 36.58 -32.38 -55.83
N LEU A 7 37.37 -31.56 -55.09
CA LEU A 7 38.84 -31.63 -54.80
C LEU A 7 40.02 -31.42 -55.82
N LYS A 8 41.17 -30.95 -55.24
CA LYS A 8 42.59 -30.84 -55.72
C LYS A 8 42.90 -29.70 -56.70
N ARG A 9 44.09 -29.07 -56.79
CA ARG A 9 45.50 -29.21 -56.24
C ARG A 9 46.12 -27.77 -56.13
N CYS A 10 47.36 -27.41 -55.74
CA CYS A 10 48.63 -28.05 -55.34
C CYS A 10 49.43 -27.16 -54.31
N SER A 11 50.78 -27.00 -54.38
CA SER A 11 51.63 -26.24 -53.41
C SER A 11 53.03 -25.84 -53.93
N SER A 12 53.72 -24.87 -53.28
CA SER A 12 55.18 -24.79 -52.94
C SER A 12 55.83 -23.38 -52.99
N GLY A 13 56.89 -23.13 -52.17
CA GLY A 13 57.82 -21.98 -52.29
C GLY A 13 58.21 -21.24 -50.99
N CYS A 14 59.47 -21.34 -50.52
CA CYS A 14 60.06 -20.55 -49.40
C CYS A 14 61.61 -20.70 -49.41
N PRO A 15 62.41 -19.62 -49.14
CA PRO A 15 63.29 -19.57 -47.94
C PRO A 15 63.61 -18.12 -47.45
N SER A 16 64.46 -17.80 -46.45
CA SER A 16 64.74 -18.30 -45.07
C SER A 16 65.94 -17.50 -44.47
N LEU A 17 66.05 -17.30 -43.14
CA LEU A 17 67.27 -17.07 -42.28
C LEU A 17 66.84 -16.36 -40.95
N HIS A 18 66.79 -17.01 -39.77
CA HIS A 18 67.86 -17.30 -38.76
C HIS A 18 68.37 -16.07 -37.97
N ARG A 19 68.17 -15.92 -36.64
CA ARG A 19 68.54 -16.69 -35.38
C ARG A 19 69.90 -16.26 -34.78
N PRO A 20 70.02 -16.10 -33.44
CA PRO A 20 69.99 -17.17 -32.40
C PRO A 20 68.86 -16.97 -31.34
N ARG A 21 68.50 -17.82 -30.33
CA ARG A 21 69.16 -18.78 -29.39
C ARG A 21 70.04 -18.13 -28.27
N LEU A 22 70.08 -18.55 -27.00
CA LEU A 22 69.15 -19.19 -26.02
C LEU A 22 69.89 -19.36 -24.66
N LEU A 23 69.32 -19.05 -23.47
CA LEU A 23 69.36 -19.86 -22.21
C LEU A 23 68.93 -19.16 -20.88
N SER A 24 68.30 -19.97 -20.01
CA SER A 24 68.17 -19.96 -18.51
C SER A 24 67.84 -18.70 -17.67
N PHE A 25 66.62 -18.71 -17.12
CA PHE A 25 66.16 -18.40 -15.74
C PHE A 25 66.79 -17.30 -14.86
N GLY A 26 65.92 -16.42 -14.34
CA GLY A 26 66.10 -15.57 -13.15
C GLY A 26 64.77 -14.95 -12.70
N ASN A 27 64.54 -14.79 -11.39
CA ASN A 27 63.24 -14.37 -10.81
C ASN A 27 62.87 -12.90 -11.08
N GLY A 28 61.56 -12.60 -11.15
CA GLY A 28 61.06 -11.21 -11.00
C GLY A 28 59.66 -10.94 -11.58
N VAL A 29 58.61 -11.14 -10.79
CA VAL A 29 57.27 -10.61 -11.09
C VAL A 29 57.18 -9.17 -10.57
N ARG A 30 56.72 -8.23 -11.40
CA ARG A 30 56.32 -6.87 -10.96
C ARG A 30 54.80 -6.76 -10.99
N GLY A 31 54.20 -6.35 -9.86
CA GLY A 31 52.78 -6.02 -9.77
C GLY A 31 52.46 -4.60 -10.26
N PRO A 32 51.17 -4.19 -10.19
CA PRO A 32 50.74 -2.83 -10.52
C PRO A 32 51.24 -1.80 -9.49
N PRO A 33 51.32 -0.50 -9.86
CA PRO A 33 51.74 0.56 -8.94
C PRO A 33 50.69 0.85 -7.84
N PRO A 34 51.12 1.38 -6.67
CA PRO A 34 50.21 1.74 -5.58
C PRO A 34 49.36 2.97 -5.91
N ILE A 35 48.21 3.09 -5.24
CA ILE A 35 47.32 4.25 -5.35
C ILE A 35 47.79 5.34 -4.37
N ARG A 36 47.92 6.57 -4.87
CA ARG A 36 48.22 7.77 -4.07
C ARG A 36 46.94 8.57 -3.82
N VAL A 37 46.68 8.89 -2.56
CA VAL A 37 45.60 9.81 -2.15
C VAL A 37 46.22 10.99 -1.40
N ALA A 38 45.79 12.22 -1.73
CA ALA A 38 46.24 13.45 -1.09
C ALA A 38 45.03 14.22 -0.57
N MET A 39 45.11 14.73 0.67
CA MET A 39 44.02 15.48 1.31
C MET A 39 44.48 16.89 1.74
N PRO A 40 43.73 17.95 1.39
CA PRO A 40 44.02 19.33 1.80
C PRO A 40 43.52 19.61 3.23
N ALA A 41 44.30 20.33 4.04
CA ALA A 41 43.95 20.62 5.43
C ALA A 41 43.39 22.05 5.65
N SER A 42 42.06 22.19 5.61
CA SER A 42 41.33 23.28 6.27
C SER A 42 39.86 22.88 6.50
N ALA A 43 39.22 23.12 7.63
CA ALA A 43 39.67 23.79 8.86
C ALA A 43 39.22 23.01 10.11
N ALA A 44 39.96 23.15 11.22
CA ALA A 44 39.65 22.46 12.48
C ALA A 44 39.90 23.35 13.70
N ALA A 45 38.87 23.51 14.53
CA ALA A 45 38.93 23.94 15.93
C ALA A 45 37.58 23.55 16.60
N GLY A 46 37.52 23.08 17.85
CA GLY A 46 38.61 22.73 18.77
C GLY A 46 39.19 21.33 18.54
N ALA A 47 40.19 20.94 19.35
CA ALA A 47 41.02 19.75 19.14
C ALA A 47 40.72 18.60 20.12
N SER A 48 40.62 17.38 19.59
CA SER A 48 40.72 16.11 20.34
C SER A 48 41.26 14.97 19.45
N SER A 49 42.15 15.29 18.50
CA SER A 49 42.44 14.44 17.33
C SER A 49 43.93 14.28 16.97
N ILE A 50 44.79 13.92 17.94
CA ILE A 50 46.12 13.33 17.67
C ILE A 50 46.26 11.96 18.36
N SER A 51 45.21 11.13 18.24
CA SER A 51 45.22 9.72 18.67
C SER A 51 44.52 8.77 17.69
N ALA A 52 43.58 9.24 16.87
CA ALA A 52 42.81 8.40 15.96
C ALA A 52 43.60 7.89 14.73
N VAL A 53 44.62 8.64 14.29
CA VAL A 53 45.42 8.29 13.09
C VAL A 53 46.42 7.15 13.36
N HIS A 54 46.79 6.91 14.63
CA HIS A 54 47.73 5.84 15.02
C HIS A 54 47.07 4.47 15.25
N GLN A 55 45.76 4.32 15.04
CA GLN A 55 45.02 3.05 15.26
C GLN A 55 44.52 2.39 13.96
N LEU A 56 44.92 2.89 12.79
CA LEU A 56 44.41 2.42 11.48
C LEU A 56 45.51 2.03 10.47
N VAL A 57 46.79 2.07 10.86
CA VAL A 57 47.92 1.71 9.99
C VAL A 57 49.01 1.03 10.83
N ASP A 58 49.34 -0.23 10.53
CA ASP A 58 50.32 -1.04 11.29
C ASP A 58 51.79 -0.70 10.98
N ASP A 59 52.08 0.07 9.91
CA ASP A 59 53.44 0.47 9.53
C ASP A 59 53.58 2.02 9.46
N PRO A 60 54.28 2.65 10.42
CA PRO A 60 54.52 4.10 10.45
C PRO A 60 55.34 4.65 9.27
N SER A 61 56.03 3.81 8.48
CA SER A 61 56.87 4.26 7.35
C SER A 61 56.05 4.65 6.11
N SER A 62 54.75 4.35 6.09
CA SER A 62 53.83 4.59 4.97
C SER A 62 53.25 6.02 4.90
N VAL A 63 53.54 6.88 5.89
CA VAL A 63 52.98 8.24 6.00
C VAL A 63 54.05 9.30 5.78
N SER A 64 53.85 10.16 4.78
CA SER A 64 54.75 11.30 4.51
C SER A 64 54.01 12.64 4.56
N ILE A 65 54.50 13.58 5.37
CA ILE A 65 53.96 14.94 5.48
C ILE A 65 54.74 15.85 4.51
N ILE A 66 54.02 16.48 3.56
CA ILE A 66 54.62 17.41 2.60
C ILE A 66 53.74 18.67 2.53
N GLY A 67 54.11 19.69 3.30
CA GLY A 67 53.32 20.91 3.46
C GLY A 67 52.05 20.70 4.30
N ALA A 68 51.00 21.47 4.02
CA ALA A 68 49.73 21.45 4.75
C ALA A 68 48.76 20.35 4.27
N GLY A 69 49.28 19.13 4.08
CA GLY A 69 48.51 17.99 3.59
C GLY A 69 49.17 16.65 3.92
N VAL A 70 48.35 15.62 4.06
CA VAL A 70 48.79 14.23 4.29
C VAL A 70 48.63 13.45 3.00
N VAL A 71 49.63 12.60 2.71
CA VAL A 71 49.62 11.67 1.58
C VAL A 71 49.77 10.24 2.10
N LEU A 72 48.95 9.34 1.58
CA LEU A 72 48.97 7.90 1.89
C LEU A 72 49.17 7.10 0.59
N GLU A 73 49.97 6.03 0.68
CA GLU A 73 50.10 5.00 -0.36
C GLU A 73 49.53 3.67 0.15
N LEU A 74 48.63 3.05 -0.60
CA LEU A 74 47.98 1.79 -0.21
C LEU A 74 48.29 0.62 -1.17
N PRO A 75 48.54 -0.60 -0.65
CA PRO A 75 48.85 -1.77 -1.45
C PRO A 75 47.59 -2.42 -2.08
N PRO A 76 47.69 -3.04 -3.28
CA PRO A 76 46.55 -3.37 -4.12
C PRO A 76 45.86 -4.72 -3.84
N THR A 77 45.66 -5.13 -2.57
CA THR A 77 44.93 -6.37 -2.23
C THR A 77 44.16 -6.29 -0.89
N THR A 78 43.02 -5.60 -0.85
CA THR A 78 42.03 -5.76 0.25
C THR A 78 40.60 -5.50 -0.22
N LEU A 79 39.83 -6.56 -0.54
CA LEU A 79 38.36 -6.63 -0.57
C LEU A 79 37.88 -8.03 -0.97
N LEU A 80 36.74 -8.48 -0.42
CA LEU A 80 36.00 -9.74 -0.68
C LEU A 80 36.61 -11.09 -0.17
N PRO A 81 35.87 -11.86 0.64
CA PRO A 81 35.95 -13.32 0.73
C PRO A 81 35.03 -14.01 -0.32
N GLN A 82 35.27 -15.29 -0.62
CA GLN A 82 34.63 -16.02 -1.73
C GLN A 82 33.63 -17.10 -1.28
N LEU A 83 32.65 -17.39 -2.16
CA LEU A 83 31.91 -18.66 -2.21
C LEU A 83 32.59 -19.60 -3.23
N SER A 84 32.57 -20.92 -2.97
CA SER A 84 33.17 -21.94 -3.84
C SER A 84 32.14 -22.70 -4.67
N GLU A 85 32.38 -22.85 -5.97
CA GLU A 85 31.52 -23.58 -6.92
C GLU A 85 31.71 -25.11 -6.88
N ASN A 86 30.81 -25.86 -7.54
CA ASN A 86 31.24 -27.02 -8.33
C ASN A 86 30.24 -27.49 -9.44
N HIS A 87 30.78 -27.66 -10.65
CA HIS A 87 30.36 -28.52 -11.78
C HIS A 87 28.97 -28.45 -12.48
N GLN A 88 28.96 -27.65 -13.55
CA GLN A 88 28.70 -28.03 -14.97
C GLN A 88 27.30 -28.45 -15.52
N PRO A 89 27.05 -28.29 -16.86
CA PRO A 89 25.71 -28.36 -17.48
C PRO A 89 25.46 -29.56 -18.45
N PRO A 90 24.19 -29.84 -18.80
CA PRO A 90 23.79 -30.74 -19.91
C PRO A 90 23.64 -30.01 -21.28
N PRO A 91 23.52 -30.76 -22.41
CA PRO A 91 23.55 -30.21 -23.78
C PRO A 91 22.18 -29.88 -24.40
N THR A 92 22.20 -29.39 -25.65
CA THR A 92 21.07 -28.88 -26.48
C THR A 92 20.46 -29.91 -27.45
N ILE A 93 19.41 -29.49 -28.20
CA ILE A 93 18.71 -30.14 -29.35
C ILE A 93 17.50 -31.02 -28.93
N SER A 94 16.34 -31.11 -29.62
CA SER A 94 15.55 -30.19 -30.50
C SER A 94 14.21 -30.87 -30.90
N GLU A 95 13.34 -30.12 -31.59
CA GLU A 95 12.22 -30.55 -32.46
C GLU A 95 10.84 -30.99 -31.88
N HIS A 96 9.84 -30.70 -32.71
CA HIS A 96 8.40 -30.53 -32.49
C HIS A 96 7.54 -31.81 -32.38
N VAL A 97 6.39 -31.69 -31.72
CA VAL A 97 5.06 -32.13 -32.22
C VAL A 97 4.01 -31.04 -31.85
N ALA A 98 2.88 -30.97 -32.57
CA ALA A 98 1.80 -29.97 -32.38
C ALA A 98 0.41 -30.65 -32.30
N ILE A 99 -0.68 -29.88 -32.50
CA ILE A 99 -2.12 -30.27 -32.52
C ILE A 99 -2.77 -30.31 -31.12
N ALA A 100 -3.95 -29.71 -30.86
CA ALA A 100 -4.71 -28.66 -31.56
C ALA A 100 -5.73 -27.99 -30.61
N VAL A 101 -6.29 -26.84 -31.01
CA VAL A 101 -7.40 -26.16 -30.32
C VAL A 101 -8.74 -26.60 -30.93
N ALA A 102 -9.76 -26.81 -30.08
CA ALA A 102 -11.15 -26.94 -30.49
C ALA A 102 -12.04 -26.08 -29.57
N ASN A 103 -12.63 -25.02 -30.13
CA ASN A 103 -13.67 -24.25 -29.44
C ASN A 103 -15.00 -25.02 -29.51
N ASN A 104 -15.87 -24.81 -28.52
CA ASN A 104 -17.31 -24.89 -28.72
C ASN A 104 -18.02 -23.87 -27.83
N VAL A 105 -18.98 -23.16 -28.40
CA VAL A 105 -19.86 -22.18 -27.74
C VAL A 105 -21.29 -22.65 -27.96
N VAL A 106 -22.10 -22.67 -26.91
CA VAL A 106 -23.56 -22.71 -27.00
C VAL A 106 -24.13 -21.84 -25.87
N ASP A 107 -25.05 -20.94 -26.20
CA ASP A 107 -25.72 -20.06 -25.25
C ASP A 107 -26.75 -20.77 -24.35
N ALA A 108 -27.05 -20.14 -23.21
CA ALA A 108 -28.34 -20.31 -22.53
C ALA A 108 -28.76 -18.96 -21.92
N THR A 109 -29.91 -18.45 -22.34
CA THR A 109 -30.50 -17.18 -21.89
C THR A 109 -31.69 -17.41 -20.97
N GLY A 110 -32.10 -16.35 -20.25
CA GLY A 110 -33.45 -16.26 -19.67
C GLY A 110 -33.51 -16.41 -18.14
N ALA A 111 -34.46 -15.70 -17.53
CA ALA A 111 -34.65 -15.61 -16.08
C ALA A 111 -36.14 -15.67 -15.70
N HIS A 112 -36.39 -15.64 -14.38
CA HIS A 112 -37.68 -15.58 -13.68
C HIS A 112 -38.50 -16.88 -13.54
N GLY A 113 -39.08 -17.04 -12.35
CA GLY A 113 -39.98 -18.13 -11.98
C GLY A 113 -39.88 -18.48 -10.49
N ALA A 114 -40.65 -17.80 -9.63
CA ALA A 114 -40.72 -18.08 -8.20
C ALA A 114 -42.08 -18.69 -7.83
N LEU A 115 -42.10 -19.66 -6.90
CA LEU A 115 -43.06 -19.82 -5.78
C LEU A 115 -42.93 -21.21 -5.10
N VAL A 116 -43.44 -21.29 -3.87
CA VAL A 116 -43.47 -22.43 -2.94
C VAL A 116 -44.95 -22.67 -2.59
N PRO A 117 -45.53 -23.90 -2.59
CA PRO A 117 -45.50 -24.73 -1.36
C PRO A 117 -45.66 -26.27 -1.42
N VAL A 118 -45.03 -26.94 -0.44
CA VAL A 118 -45.55 -28.01 0.47
C VAL A 118 -46.47 -29.14 -0.06
N THR A 119 -45.95 -30.38 -0.02
CA THR A 119 -46.49 -31.66 0.55
C THR A 119 -45.51 -32.79 0.16
N SER A 120 -45.48 -34.03 0.69
CA SER A 120 -45.56 -34.68 2.02
C SER A 120 -45.73 -36.19 1.75
N GLU A 121 -45.29 -37.09 2.66
CA GLU A 121 -45.39 -38.58 2.55
C GLU A 121 -44.39 -39.20 1.53
N ALA A 122 -43.56 -40.23 1.81
CA ALA A 122 -43.74 -41.58 2.39
C ALA A 122 -44.25 -42.62 1.35
N SER A 123 -43.79 -43.88 1.26
CA SER A 123 -42.96 -44.73 2.15
C SER A 123 -42.33 -45.97 1.43
N THR A 124 -41.24 -46.54 1.98
CA THR A 124 -40.77 -47.96 1.88
C THR A 124 -40.50 -48.58 0.47
N GLN A 125 -39.77 -49.71 0.27
CA GLN A 125 -39.28 -50.83 1.12
C GLN A 125 -37.82 -51.27 0.79
N ASP A 126 -37.17 -51.89 1.80
CA ASP A 126 -36.27 -53.08 1.81
C ASP A 126 -35.46 -53.51 0.55
N THR A 127 -34.19 -53.92 0.67
CA THR A 127 -33.85 -55.20 1.34
C THR A 127 -32.39 -55.33 1.84
N THR A 128 -32.26 -55.56 3.15
CA THR A 128 -31.32 -56.48 3.86
C THR A 128 -29.92 -56.80 3.31
N THR A 129 -28.93 -56.20 3.98
CA THR A 129 -27.66 -56.79 4.50
C THR A 129 -27.37 -58.31 4.36
N ALA A 130 -26.12 -58.64 4.01
CA ALA A 130 -25.36 -59.75 4.62
C ALA A 130 -23.83 -59.48 4.60
N VAL A 131 -23.16 -59.78 5.72
CA VAL A 131 -21.71 -59.66 6.04
C VAL A 131 -21.37 -60.99 6.76
N PRO A 132 -20.24 -61.72 6.54
CA PRO A 132 -18.98 -61.37 7.25
C PRO A 132 -17.60 -61.95 6.77
N THR A 133 -16.51 -61.35 7.29
CA THR A 133 -15.20 -61.97 7.71
C THR A 133 -14.33 -62.82 6.74
N ALA A 134 -13.01 -63.00 6.94
CA ALA A 134 -11.94 -62.18 7.57
C ALA A 134 -10.55 -62.82 7.35
N THR A 135 -9.50 -61.98 7.35
CA THR A 135 -8.09 -62.25 7.76
C THR A 135 -7.24 -63.39 7.15
N VAL A 136 -6.09 -62.96 6.58
CA VAL A 136 -4.73 -63.53 6.68
C VAL A 136 -4.41 -64.87 5.96
N THR A 137 -3.50 -64.77 4.98
CA THR A 137 -2.27 -65.59 4.90
C THR A 137 -1.23 -64.95 3.98
N ALA A 138 0.04 -65.20 4.28
CA ALA A 138 1.23 -65.06 3.42
C ALA A 138 1.92 -66.45 3.41
N PRO A 139 2.90 -66.82 2.54
CA PRO A 139 3.96 -65.96 2.00
C PRO A 139 4.47 -66.33 0.57
N THR A 140 5.74 -65.98 0.30
CA THR A 140 6.72 -66.54 -0.68
C THR A 140 6.72 -66.11 -2.16
N ASP A 141 7.83 -65.43 -2.50
CA ASP A 141 8.77 -65.68 -3.60
C ASP A 141 8.61 -65.06 -5.03
N ALA A 142 9.46 -64.04 -5.23
CA ALA A 142 10.44 -63.88 -6.32
C ALA A 142 10.08 -63.20 -7.68
N GLU A 143 10.84 -62.12 -7.95
CA GLU A 143 11.29 -61.57 -9.26
C GLU A 143 10.26 -61.40 -10.39
N SER A 144 9.89 -60.17 -10.79
CA SER A 144 10.81 -59.30 -11.57
C SER A 144 10.13 -57.98 -11.98
N GLY A 145 10.92 -56.98 -12.40
CA GLY A 145 10.44 -55.78 -13.11
C GLY A 145 10.17 -54.54 -12.25
N VAL A 146 11.21 -53.72 -12.02
CA VAL A 146 11.06 -52.37 -11.44
C VAL A 146 10.52 -51.42 -12.50
N ALA A 147 9.20 -51.20 -12.51
CA ALA A 147 8.58 -50.07 -13.20
C ALA A 147 8.65 -48.84 -12.28
N GLY A 148 9.36 -47.79 -12.73
CA GLY A 148 9.57 -46.59 -11.93
C GLY A 148 8.26 -45.87 -11.57
N ALA A 149 8.13 -45.47 -10.31
CA ALA A 149 7.05 -44.58 -9.90
C ALA A 149 7.16 -43.26 -10.68
N LYS A 150 6.06 -42.81 -11.27
CA LYS A 150 5.94 -41.42 -11.70
C LYS A 150 5.86 -40.57 -10.44
N GLU A 151 6.87 -39.74 -10.20
CA GLU A 151 6.78 -38.68 -9.20
C GLU A 151 5.57 -37.80 -9.57
N ALA A 152 4.58 -37.74 -8.69
CA ALA A 152 3.50 -36.80 -8.82
C ALA A 152 4.07 -35.40 -8.56
N VAL A 153 3.96 -34.50 -9.54
CA VAL A 153 4.31 -33.09 -9.36
C VAL A 153 3.45 -32.56 -8.21
N SER A 154 4.08 -32.26 -7.07
CA SER A 154 3.37 -31.82 -5.88
C SER A 154 2.70 -30.48 -6.14
N ALA A 155 1.37 -30.44 -6.04
CA ALA A 155 0.66 -29.17 -5.92
C ALA A 155 1.20 -28.41 -4.69
N GLU A 156 1.29 -27.08 -4.77
CA GLU A 156 1.75 -26.30 -3.62
C GLU A 156 0.82 -26.52 -2.41
N PRO A 157 1.35 -26.70 -1.19
CA PRO A 157 0.56 -27.12 -0.03
C PRO A 157 -0.39 -26.04 0.50
N PHE A 158 -0.32 -24.83 -0.05
CA PHE A 158 -1.19 -23.69 0.25
C PHE A 158 -1.65 -23.04 -1.06
N SER A 159 -2.93 -22.73 -1.18
CA SER A 159 -3.45 -21.96 -2.33
C SER A 159 -4.56 -20.99 -1.94
N LEU A 160 -4.43 -19.73 -2.34
CA LEU A 160 -5.43 -18.69 -2.07
C LEU A 160 -6.73 -19.00 -2.82
N SER A 161 -7.83 -19.18 -2.08
CA SER A 161 -9.15 -19.47 -2.64
C SER A 161 -9.96 -18.20 -2.88
N HIS A 162 -9.95 -17.25 -1.93
CA HIS A 162 -10.62 -15.96 -2.06
C HIS A 162 -10.05 -14.92 -1.07
N SER A 163 -10.25 -13.63 -1.36
CA SER A 163 -9.92 -12.49 -0.51
C SER A 163 -11.08 -11.50 -0.45
N SER A 164 -11.59 -11.20 0.74
CA SER A 164 -12.68 -10.26 0.98
C SER A 164 -12.29 -9.13 1.95
N PRO A 165 -12.91 -7.94 1.85
CA PRO A 165 -12.77 -6.90 2.88
C PRO A 165 -13.57 -7.28 4.14
N LEU A 166 -12.98 -7.15 5.33
CA LEU A 166 -13.66 -7.44 6.61
C LEU A 166 -13.11 -6.56 7.74
N ALA A 167 -14.00 -5.93 8.51
CA ALA A 167 -13.66 -5.00 9.61
C ALA A 167 -12.65 -3.89 9.24
N GLY A 168 -12.70 -3.39 7.99
CA GLY A 168 -11.74 -2.41 7.44
C GLY A 168 -10.37 -2.98 7.04
N GLY A 169 -10.08 -4.22 7.44
CA GLY A 169 -8.96 -5.05 6.97
C GLY A 169 -9.35 -5.95 5.79
N ARG A 170 -8.60 -7.04 5.60
CA ARG A 170 -8.86 -8.06 4.55
C ARG A 170 -8.76 -9.47 5.13
N LEU A 171 -9.78 -10.29 4.90
CA LEU A 171 -9.77 -11.72 5.17
C LEU A 171 -9.38 -12.49 3.90
N ASP A 172 -8.32 -13.28 3.99
CA ASP A 172 -7.94 -14.27 2.98
C ASP A 172 -8.34 -15.67 3.43
N VAL A 173 -8.96 -16.44 2.52
CA VAL A 173 -9.24 -17.87 2.72
C VAL A 173 -8.28 -18.66 1.84
N VAL A 174 -7.42 -19.46 2.47
CA VAL A 174 -6.34 -20.22 1.83
C VAL A 174 -6.59 -21.71 2.07
N HIS A 175 -6.65 -22.51 1.02
CA HIS A 175 -6.71 -23.97 1.14
C HIS A 175 -5.36 -24.49 1.64
N TRP A 176 -5.40 -25.36 2.64
CA TRP A 176 -4.29 -26.15 3.16
C TRP A 176 -4.62 -27.64 3.00
N ARG A 177 -3.70 -28.54 3.35
CA ARG A 177 -3.80 -29.98 3.05
C ARG A 177 -5.10 -30.62 3.54
N GLU A 178 -5.48 -31.72 2.88
CA GLU A 178 -6.66 -32.54 3.24
C GLU A 178 -8.01 -31.81 3.12
N GLY A 179 -8.09 -30.71 2.38
CA GLY A 179 -9.32 -29.91 2.25
C GLY A 179 -9.55 -28.91 3.39
N ARG A 180 -8.58 -28.75 4.29
CA ARG A 180 -8.60 -27.77 5.39
C ARG A 180 -8.43 -26.35 4.83
N MET A 181 -8.79 -25.34 5.61
CA MET A 181 -8.61 -23.93 5.24
C MET A 181 -7.86 -23.18 6.34
N LEU A 182 -7.03 -22.22 5.94
CA LEU A 182 -6.55 -21.13 6.79
C LEU A 182 -7.34 -19.87 6.48
N ARG A 183 -7.56 -19.05 7.51
CA ARG A 183 -8.41 -17.86 7.48
C ARG A 183 -7.66 -16.70 8.07
N ILE A 184 -7.04 -15.94 7.19
CA ILE A 184 -5.98 -15.00 7.56
C ILE A 184 -6.53 -13.59 7.45
N TRP A 185 -6.93 -13.03 8.59
CA TRP A 185 -7.37 -11.65 8.67
C TRP A 185 -6.17 -10.73 8.89
N THR A 186 -6.03 -9.77 7.99
CA THR A 186 -5.01 -8.73 8.00
C THR A 186 -5.63 -7.39 8.39
N PRO A 187 -4.96 -6.59 9.24
CA PRO A 187 -5.56 -5.41 9.87
C PRO A 187 -5.78 -4.24 8.89
N PRO A 188 -6.59 -3.23 9.26
CA PRO A 188 -6.76 -2.01 8.47
C PRO A 188 -5.41 -1.42 8.04
N GLY A 189 -5.27 -1.15 6.73
CA GLY A 189 -4.07 -0.59 6.13
C GLY A 189 -2.81 -1.48 6.10
N PHE A 190 -2.90 -2.77 6.44
CA PHE A 190 -1.80 -3.75 6.36
C PHE A 190 -1.00 -3.68 5.04
N SER A 191 0.33 -3.84 5.13
CA SER A 191 1.20 -4.07 3.98
C SER A 191 2.40 -4.94 4.33
N LEU A 192 2.66 -5.98 3.52
CA LEU A 192 3.84 -6.87 3.61
C LEU A 192 5.16 -6.10 3.63
N SER A 193 5.17 -4.94 3.00
CA SER A 193 6.33 -4.06 2.95
C SER A 193 6.70 -3.46 4.33
N GLU A 194 5.72 -3.18 5.20
CA GLU A 194 5.96 -2.69 6.56
C GLU A 194 6.48 -3.82 7.45
N SER A 195 6.06 -5.06 7.19
CA SER A 195 6.58 -6.24 7.89
C SER A 195 8.10 -6.42 7.72
N SER A 196 8.67 -5.97 6.59
CA SER A 196 10.13 -5.99 6.36
C SER A 196 10.91 -5.05 7.30
N ARG A 197 10.21 -4.19 8.06
CA ARG A 197 10.77 -3.24 9.03
C ARG A 197 10.45 -3.61 10.47
N SER A 198 9.23 -4.11 10.68
CA SER A 198 8.75 -4.65 11.94
C SER A 198 7.67 -5.67 11.60
N ALA A 199 7.98 -6.95 11.71
CA ALA A 199 7.02 -8.02 11.45
C ALA A 199 5.77 -7.85 12.33
N TYR A 200 4.59 -8.13 11.78
CA TYR A 200 3.34 -7.95 12.52
C TYR A 200 3.22 -9.00 13.64
N PRO A 201 2.76 -8.63 14.85
CA PRO A 201 2.31 -9.62 15.81
C PRO A 201 1.17 -10.48 15.23
N VAL A 202 1.01 -11.68 15.75
CA VAL A 202 0.02 -12.64 15.22
C VAL A 202 -0.64 -13.47 16.32
N MET A 203 -1.95 -13.64 16.19
CA MET A 203 -2.73 -14.58 16.98
C MET A 203 -3.19 -15.75 16.10
N TYR A 204 -2.66 -16.95 16.35
CA TYR A 204 -3.16 -18.18 15.76
C TYR A 204 -4.35 -18.70 16.56
N LEU A 205 -5.44 -19.05 15.90
CA LEU A 205 -6.67 -19.53 16.54
C LEU A 205 -7.17 -20.82 15.89
N ASN A 206 -7.43 -21.82 16.72
CA ASN A 206 -8.18 -23.02 16.35
C ASN A 206 -9.63 -22.68 15.98
N ASP A 207 -10.32 -23.61 15.31
CA ASP A 207 -11.71 -23.46 14.87
C ASP A 207 -11.96 -22.26 13.95
N GLY A 208 -11.06 -22.05 12.98
CA GLY A 208 -11.05 -20.93 12.05
C GLY A 208 -12.41 -20.59 11.43
N GLN A 209 -13.21 -21.60 11.10
CA GLN A 209 -14.53 -21.45 10.48
C GLN A 209 -15.53 -20.67 11.34
N ASN A 210 -15.31 -20.59 12.65
CA ASN A 210 -16.20 -19.92 13.58
C ASN A 210 -15.78 -18.45 13.87
N LEU A 211 -14.62 -18.00 13.39
CA LEU A 211 -14.02 -16.74 13.86
C LEU A 211 -14.58 -15.47 13.20
N PHE A 212 -14.99 -15.56 11.93
CA PHE A 212 -15.17 -14.39 11.04
C PHE A 212 -16.57 -14.22 10.43
N GLY A 213 -17.53 -15.11 10.74
CA GLY A 213 -18.92 -14.97 10.32
C GLY A 213 -19.23 -15.21 8.84
N ASP A 214 -18.24 -15.57 8.00
CA ASP A 214 -18.45 -15.92 6.59
C ASP A 214 -19.08 -17.31 6.37
N ARG A 215 -19.18 -18.12 7.43
CA ARG A 215 -19.92 -19.39 7.46
C ARG A 215 -20.83 -19.47 8.68
N PRO A 216 -21.97 -20.20 8.59
CA PRO A 216 -22.75 -20.56 9.77
C PRO A 216 -21.94 -21.43 10.73
N THR A 217 -22.03 -21.13 12.02
CA THR A 217 -21.39 -21.89 13.11
C THR A 217 -22.39 -22.85 13.77
N LEU A 218 -21.97 -23.59 14.80
CA LEU A 218 -22.83 -24.53 15.52
C LEU A 218 -23.94 -23.82 16.32
N SER A 219 -23.66 -22.65 16.90
CA SER A 219 -24.65 -21.80 17.60
C SER A 219 -25.38 -20.82 16.68
N GLY A 220 -24.90 -20.63 15.44
CA GLY A 220 -25.38 -19.60 14.52
C GLY A 220 -24.80 -18.20 14.77
N GLN A 221 -23.83 -18.05 15.67
CA GLN A 221 -23.07 -16.81 15.91
C GLN A 221 -21.57 -17.05 15.77
N SER A 222 -20.80 -16.01 15.40
CA SER A 222 -19.34 -16.11 15.22
C SER A 222 -18.59 -15.44 16.36
N TRP A 223 -17.26 -15.60 16.43
CA TRP A 223 -16.44 -14.89 17.41
C TRP A 223 -16.26 -13.39 17.09
N HIS A 224 -16.62 -12.93 15.88
CA HIS A 224 -16.40 -11.56 15.40
C HIS A 224 -14.95 -11.07 15.60
N ALA A 225 -13.98 -11.96 15.33
CA ALA A 225 -12.58 -11.77 15.66
C ALA A 225 -11.93 -10.62 14.87
N ALA A 226 -12.38 -10.38 13.64
CA ALA A 226 -11.95 -9.26 12.83
C ALA A 226 -12.43 -7.93 13.41
N GLU A 227 -13.69 -7.86 13.85
CA GLU A 227 -14.30 -6.68 14.46
C GLU A 227 -13.66 -6.34 15.82
N ALA A 228 -13.43 -7.35 16.66
CA ALA A 228 -12.75 -7.19 17.95
C ALA A 228 -11.30 -6.67 17.77
N ALA A 229 -10.55 -7.26 16.83
CA ALA A 229 -9.19 -6.83 16.51
C ALA A 229 -9.14 -5.43 15.91
N ALA A 230 -10.00 -5.13 14.94
CA ALA A 230 -10.10 -3.81 14.33
C ALA A 230 -10.48 -2.73 15.36
N GLY A 231 -11.39 -3.02 16.29
CA GLY A 231 -11.76 -2.13 17.38
C GLY A 231 -10.56 -1.76 18.26
N LEU A 232 -9.77 -2.75 18.69
CA LEU A 232 -8.58 -2.53 19.52
C LEU A 232 -7.48 -1.73 18.80
N VAL A 233 -7.29 -1.96 17.49
CA VAL A 233 -6.33 -1.21 16.67
C VAL A 233 -6.80 0.23 16.42
N ASN A 234 -8.06 0.43 16.04
CA ASN A 234 -8.65 1.75 15.77
C ASN A 234 -8.84 2.61 17.04
N ALA A 235 -8.84 1.99 18.22
CA ALA A 235 -8.80 2.68 19.52
C ALA A 235 -7.37 3.03 19.99
N GLY A 236 -6.32 2.53 19.31
CA GLY A 236 -4.94 2.67 19.78
C GLY A 236 -4.63 1.85 21.04
N ALA A 237 -5.45 0.85 21.37
CA ALA A 237 -5.25 -0.05 22.50
C ALA A 237 -4.17 -1.10 22.17
N LEU A 238 -4.17 -1.63 20.95
CA LEU A 238 -3.16 -2.57 20.43
C LEU A 238 -2.51 -2.01 19.14
N PRO A 239 -1.26 -2.41 18.83
CA PRO A 239 -0.70 -2.15 17.50
C PRO A 239 -1.39 -3.06 16.46
N PRO A 240 -1.30 -2.77 15.15
CA PRO A 240 -1.79 -3.66 14.10
C PRO A 240 -1.19 -5.06 14.20
N PHE A 241 -2.04 -6.09 14.15
CA PHE A 241 -1.67 -7.50 14.25
C PHE A 241 -2.54 -8.36 13.31
N VAL A 242 -2.06 -9.55 12.97
CA VAL A 242 -2.74 -10.51 12.08
C VAL A 242 -3.45 -11.59 12.90
N ILE A 243 -4.57 -12.11 12.42
CA ILE A 243 -5.20 -13.32 12.97
C ILE A 243 -5.13 -14.45 11.94
N VAL A 244 -4.66 -15.62 12.34
CA VAL A 244 -4.62 -16.84 11.52
C VAL A 244 -5.56 -17.87 12.14
N GLY A 245 -6.79 -17.94 11.63
CA GLY A 245 -7.73 -19.01 11.94
C GLY A 245 -7.36 -20.30 11.19
N ILE A 246 -7.46 -21.44 11.86
CA ILE A 246 -7.15 -22.76 11.29
C ILE A 246 -8.45 -23.61 11.34
N ASP A 247 -9.04 -23.94 10.18
CA ASP A 247 -10.27 -24.73 10.14
C ASP A 247 -10.03 -26.14 10.70
N HIS A 248 -10.92 -26.60 11.60
CA HIS A 248 -10.88 -27.97 12.09
C HIS A 248 -11.27 -29.00 11.00
N SER A 249 -10.74 -30.21 11.11
CA SER A 249 -10.92 -31.35 10.18
C SER A 249 -12.31 -32.02 10.22
N GLY A 250 -13.39 -31.24 10.37
CA GLY A 250 -14.74 -31.79 10.51
C GLY A 250 -14.83 -32.78 11.67
N ASN A 251 -15.23 -34.02 11.37
CA ASN A 251 -15.37 -35.13 12.35
C ASN A 251 -14.06 -35.49 13.06
N MET A 252 -12.89 -35.20 12.46
CA MET A 252 -11.57 -35.49 13.06
C MET A 252 -11.07 -34.38 13.99
N ARG A 253 -11.85 -33.31 14.24
CA ARG A 253 -11.51 -32.23 15.17
C ARG A 253 -11.00 -32.73 16.53
N SER A 254 -11.63 -33.75 17.09
CA SER A 254 -11.24 -34.31 18.39
C SER A 254 -9.96 -35.15 18.33
N TYR A 255 -9.61 -35.73 17.17
CA TYR A 255 -8.28 -36.31 16.94
C TYR A 255 -7.21 -35.21 16.96
N ASP A 256 -7.37 -34.18 16.13
CA ASP A 256 -6.39 -33.09 15.98
C ASP A 256 -6.12 -32.32 17.28
N TYR A 257 -7.11 -32.16 18.16
CA TYR A 257 -7.01 -31.25 19.31
C TYR A 257 -6.78 -31.92 20.67
N LEU A 258 -6.94 -33.25 20.80
CA LEU A 258 -6.89 -33.94 22.09
C LEU A 258 -5.65 -34.85 22.22
N PRO A 259 -4.93 -34.82 23.36
CA PRO A 259 -3.69 -35.59 23.55
C PRO A 259 -3.88 -37.10 23.80
N TYR A 260 -5.10 -37.56 24.10
CA TYR A 260 -5.38 -38.97 24.40
C TYR A 260 -6.64 -39.44 23.66
N PRO A 261 -6.80 -40.76 23.44
CA PRO A 261 -8.10 -41.37 23.12
C PRO A 261 -9.16 -41.09 24.19
N PRO A 262 -10.45 -41.34 23.89
CA PRO A 262 -11.53 -40.99 24.81
C PRO A 262 -11.55 -41.93 26.01
N GLY A 263 -11.60 -41.33 27.19
CA GLY A 263 -11.97 -42.01 28.43
C GLY A 263 -13.48 -42.17 28.57
N ASN A 264 -13.93 -42.66 29.72
CA ASN A 264 -15.37 -42.77 30.03
C ASN A 264 -16.03 -41.41 30.34
N ALA A 265 -15.26 -40.31 30.32
CA ALA A 265 -15.70 -38.95 30.59
C ALA A 265 -16.39 -38.81 31.96
N ASN A 266 -16.02 -39.66 32.93
CA ASN A 266 -16.68 -39.83 34.22
C ASN A 266 -18.23 -39.97 34.12
N GLY A 267 -18.73 -40.48 33.00
CA GLY A 267 -20.16 -40.64 32.71
C GLY A 267 -20.91 -39.39 32.22
N TYR A 268 -20.29 -38.20 32.22
CA TYR A 268 -20.98 -36.93 31.92
C TYR A 268 -21.32 -36.74 30.43
N ARG A 269 -20.63 -37.43 29.51
CA ARG A 269 -20.90 -37.42 28.06
C ARG A 269 -20.72 -38.80 27.45
N LEU A 270 -21.83 -39.51 27.25
CA LEU A 270 -21.88 -40.82 26.58
C LEU A 270 -21.31 -40.81 25.14
N ASP A 271 -21.40 -39.68 24.45
CA ASP A 271 -20.84 -39.51 23.11
C ASP A 271 -19.33 -39.24 23.10
N ALA A 272 -18.68 -39.05 24.25
CA ALA A 272 -17.23 -38.87 24.31
C ALA A 272 -16.47 -40.08 23.77
N GLU A 273 -17.01 -41.30 23.93
CA GLU A 273 -16.47 -42.54 23.38
C GLU A 273 -16.31 -42.51 21.84
N SER A 274 -17.03 -41.62 21.14
CA SER A 274 -16.95 -41.45 19.69
C SER A 274 -15.82 -40.52 19.22
N TRP A 275 -15.05 -39.92 20.14
CA TRP A 275 -14.06 -38.90 19.83
C TRP A 275 -12.63 -39.47 19.81
N PRO A 276 -12.06 -39.81 18.63
CA PRO A 276 -10.88 -40.68 18.51
C PRO A 276 -9.64 -40.22 19.30
N GLY A 277 -9.35 -38.92 19.35
CA GLY A 277 -8.26 -38.37 20.18
C GLY A 277 -6.84 -38.83 19.83
N GLY A 278 -5.85 -38.35 20.57
CA GLY A 278 -4.43 -38.75 20.44
C GLY A 278 -3.66 -38.17 19.24
N GLY A 279 -4.26 -37.29 18.44
CA GLY A 279 -3.63 -36.70 17.25
C GLY A 279 -2.91 -35.37 17.47
N VAL A 280 -3.01 -34.76 18.65
CA VAL A 280 -2.54 -33.38 18.89
C VAL A 280 -1.05 -33.16 18.61
N ASP A 281 -0.21 -34.15 18.90
CA ASP A 281 1.23 -34.07 18.63
C ASP A 281 1.56 -34.14 17.12
N ALA A 282 0.63 -34.61 16.28
CA ALA A 282 0.75 -34.54 14.82
C ALA A 282 0.22 -33.20 14.27
N TYR A 283 -0.93 -32.74 14.79
CA TYR A 283 -1.51 -31.45 14.43
C TYR A 283 -0.57 -30.28 14.78
N LEU A 284 -0.04 -30.23 16.00
CA LEU A 284 0.84 -29.15 16.45
C LEU A 284 2.18 -29.11 15.70
N ARG A 285 2.73 -30.26 15.30
CA ARG A 285 3.88 -30.30 14.36
C ARG A 285 3.50 -29.67 13.02
N ALA A 286 2.37 -30.02 12.44
CA ALA A 286 1.93 -29.42 11.16
C ALA A 286 1.67 -27.90 11.28
N VAL A 287 1.21 -27.42 12.46
CA VAL A 287 1.13 -25.98 12.77
C VAL A 287 2.52 -25.33 12.77
N VAL A 288 3.49 -25.91 13.48
CA VAL A 288 4.84 -25.35 13.66
C VAL A 288 5.71 -25.46 12.41
N ASP A 289 5.65 -26.59 11.70
CA ASP A 289 6.53 -26.91 10.57
C ASP A 289 5.99 -26.36 9.23
N GLU A 290 4.68 -26.08 9.13
CA GLU A 290 4.04 -25.64 7.87
C GLU A 290 3.33 -24.28 7.99
N ILE A 291 2.39 -24.14 8.94
CA ILE A 291 1.50 -22.97 9.02
C ILE A 291 2.26 -21.72 9.49
N LEU A 292 3.08 -21.83 10.53
CA LEU A 292 3.91 -20.72 11.02
C LEU A 292 4.85 -20.20 9.91
N PRO A 293 5.70 -21.05 9.27
CA PRO A 293 6.57 -20.60 8.19
C PRO A 293 5.83 -20.11 6.94
N TYR A 294 4.62 -20.61 6.65
CA TYR A 294 3.79 -20.07 5.57
C TYR A 294 3.30 -18.65 5.88
N ALA A 295 2.76 -18.43 7.09
CA ALA A 295 2.27 -17.12 7.52
C ALA A 295 3.42 -16.10 7.60
N GLU A 296 4.58 -16.48 8.14
CA GLU A 296 5.77 -15.62 8.23
C GLU A 296 6.21 -15.14 6.83
N ARG A 297 6.33 -16.04 5.85
CA ARG A 297 6.73 -15.68 4.48
C ARG A 297 5.67 -14.91 3.70
N THR A 298 4.39 -15.27 3.85
CA THR A 298 3.30 -14.79 2.98
C THR A 298 2.58 -13.57 3.55
N TYR A 299 2.58 -13.41 4.87
CA TYR A 299 1.89 -12.35 5.61
C TYR A 299 2.81 -11.47 6.44
N GLY A 300 4.11 -11.80 6.56
CA GLY A 300 5.06 -10.97 7.30
C GLY A 300 4.77 -10.91 8.80
N VAL A 301 4.21 -11.99 9.35
CA VAL A 301 4.03 -12.10 10.80
C VAL A 301 5.36 -12.45 11.48
N SER A 302 5.48 -12.10 12.75
CA SER A 302 6.72 -12.30 13.50
C SER A 302 6.97 -13.76 13.85
N SER A 303 8.23 -14.17 13.71
CA SER A 303 8.72 -15.45 14.22
C SER A 303 9.14 -15.39 15.70
N GLU A 304 9.19 -14.18 16.29
CA GLU A 304 9.52 -13.95 17.70
C GLU A 304 8.39 -14.44 18.62
N PRO A 305 8.65 -15.34 19.58
CA PRO A 305 7.61 -15.89 20.46
C PRO A 305 6.81 -14.84 21.22
N ALA A 306 7.46 -13.76 21.67
CA ALA A 306 6.80 -12.64 22.35
C ALA A 306 5.75 -11.92 21.47
N LEU A 307 5.81 -12.06 20.14
CA LEU A 307 4.84 -11.48 19.21
C LEU A 307 3.90 -12.53 18.61
N ARG A 308 3.95 -13.76 19.12
CA ARG A 308 3.20 -14.93 18.62
C ARG A 308 2.29 -15.51 19.71
N GLY A 309 0.98 -15.36 19.52
CA GLY A 309 -0.06 -15.99 20.35
C GLY A 309 -0.69 -17.22 19.70
N PHE A 310 -1.20 -18.16 20.50
CA PHE A 310 -1.96 -19.32 20.04
C PHE A 310 -3.18 -19.58 20.96
N GLY A 311 -4.27 -20.14 20.44
CA GLY A 311 -5.45 -20.37 21.28
C GLY A 311 -6.66 -21.01 20.61
N GLY A 312 -7.76 -21.08 21.37
CA GLY A 312 -9.07 -21.54 20.91
C GLY A 312 -9.99 -21.88 22.08
N SER A 313 -11.21 -22.34 21.80
CA SER A 313 -12.16 -22.76 22.84
C SER A 313 -12.30 -24.27 22.97
N SER A 314 -12.71 -24.74 24.16
CA SER A 314 -13.05 -26.15 24.40
C SER A 314 -11.86 -27.10 24.13
N PHE A 315 -11.93 -27.95 23.10
CA PHE A 315 -10.77 -28.74 22.66
C PHE A 315 -9.65 -27.87 22.08
N GLY A 316 -9.96 -26.73 21.46
CA GLY A 316 -8.97 -25.74 21.03
C GLY A 316 -8.21 -25.12 22.21
N GLY A 317 -8.85 -25.01 23.39
CA GLY A 317 -8.20 -24.60 24.64
C GLY A 317 -7.29 -25.70 25.21
N ILE A 318 -7.68 -26.98 25.09
CA ILE A 318 -6.78 -28.12 25.37
C ILE A 318 -5.58 -28.11 24.42
N CYS A 319 -5.82 -27.95 23.12
CA CYS A 319 -4.78 -27.86 22.09
C CYS A 319 -3.79 -26.71 22.39
N ALA A 320 -4.27 -25.58 22.89
CA ALA A 320 -3.43 -24.46 23.31
C ALA A 320 -2.55 -24.77 24.53
N LEU A 321 -3.05 -25.52 25.51
CA LEU A 321 -2.25 -26.02 26.62
C LEU A 321 -1.22 -27.05 26.14
N CYS A 322 -1.61 -27.97 25.25
CA CYS A 322 -0.69 -28.91 24.60
C CYS A 322 0.41 -28.19 23.79
N ALA A 323 0.09 -27.05 23.15
CA ALA A 323 1.08 -26.26 22.41
C ALA A 323 2.21 -25.75 23.34
N ALA A 324 1.90 -25.26 24.54
CA ALA A 324 2.93 -24.90 25.52
C ALA A 324 3.71 -26.11 26.05
N LEU A 325 3.03 -27.23 26.30
CA LEU A 325 3.65 -28.46 26.82
C LEU A 325 4.61 -29.14 25.83
N ARG A 326 4.29 -29.10 24.52
CA ARG A 326 4.99 -29.85 23.48
C ARG A 326 5.93 -28.97 22.63
N HIS A 327 5.64 -27.67 22.54
CA HIS A 327 6.44 -26.68 21.82
C HIS A 327 6.78 -25.46 22.73
N PRO A 328 7.42 -25.69 23.90
CA PRO A 328 7.75 -24.62 24.84
C PRO A 328 8.64 -23.56 24.19
N GLY A 329 8.33 -22.29 24.43
CA GLY A 329 9.05 -21.16 23.84
C GLY A 329 8.71 -20.85 22.37
N VAL A 330 7.75 -21.54 21.72
CA VAL A 330 7.27 -21.16 20.38
C VAL A 330 6.20 -20.06 20.42
N PHE A 331 5.37 -20.04 21.47
CA PHE A 331 4.30 -19.05 21.67
C PHE A 331 4.51 -18.30 22.98
N GLY A 332 4.41 -16.97 22.94
CA GLY A 332 4.56 -16.08 24.11
C GLY A 332 3.23 -15.70 24.76
N SER A 333 2.10 -15.97 24.09
CA SER A 333 0.74 -15.69 24.58
C SER A 333 -0.20 -16.87 24.32
N LEU A 334 -1.09 -17.20 25.27
CA LEU A 334 -2.13 -18.21 25.09
C LEU A 334 -3.53 -17.72 25.42
N LEU A 335 -4.50 -18.06 24.55
CA LEU A 335 -5.94 -17.98 24.84
C LEU A 335 -6.51 -19.39 25.10
N VAL A 336 -6.97 -19.62 26.33
CA VAL A 336 -7.52 -20.89 26.81
C VAL A 336 -8.97 -20.67 27.22
N GLU A 337 -9.87 -20.74 26.24
CA GLU A 337 -11.29 -20.40 26.40
C GLU A 337 -12.15 -21.66 26.64
N SER A 338 -13.09 -21.63 27.58
CA SER A 338 -13.99 -22.72 27.99
C SER A 338 -13.37 -24.13 27.93
N PRO A 339 -12.18 -24.38 28.51
CA PRO A 339 -11.38 -25.57 28.21
C PRO A 339 -12.02 -26.86 28.74
N SER A 340 -12.08 -27.91 27.93
CA SER A 340 -12.74 -29.19 28.26
C SER A 340 -11.95 -30.08 29.24
N LEU A 341 -11.36 -29.52 30.30
CA LEU A 341 -10.35 -30.14 31.18
C LEU A 341 -10.77 -31.47 31.85
N TRP A 342 -12.07 -31.78 31.84
CA TRP A 342 -12.65 -33.06 32.29
C TRP A 342 -12.33 -34.25 31.37
N PHE A 343 -11.92 -34.02 30.13
CA PHE A 343 -11.73 -35.07 29.12
C PHE A 343 -10.63 -36.07 29.52
N ALA A 344 -10.85 -37.35 29.19
CA ALA A 344 -10.00 -38.49 29.55
C ALA A 344 -9.64 -38.48 31.05
N GLU A 345 -10.67 -38.55 31.88
CA GLU A 345 -10.61 -38.63 33.34
C GLU A 345 -9.71 -37.56 33.97
N GLU A 346 -9.82 -36.33 33.47
CA GLU A 346 -9.11 -35.14 33.96
C GLU A 346 -7.58 -35.21 33.80
N ARG A 347 -7.06 -36.18 33.01
CA ARG A 347 -5.63 -36.52 32.92
C ARG A 347 -4.70 -35.36 32.57
N LEU A 348 -5.11 -34.47 31.65
CA LEU A 348 -4.30 -33.32 31.29
C LEU A 348 -4.08 -32.38 32.48
N LEU A 349 -5.13 -32.12 33.26
CA LEU A 349 -5.10 -31.25 34.44
C LEU A 349 -4.38 -31.90 35.64
N LYS A 350 -4.49 -33.22 35.78
CA LYS A 350 -4.01 -33.95 36.98
C LYS A 350 -2.67 -34.65 36.83
N HIS A 351 -2.15 -34.81 35.61
CA HIS A 351 -0.86 -35.46 35.34
C HIS A 351 0.03 -34.60 34.42
N ASP A 352 -0.28 -34.51 33.12
CA ASP A 352 0.61 -33.86 32.14
C ASP A 352 0.93 -32.38 32.46
N LEU A 353 -0.03 -31.60 33.00
CA LEU A 353 0.22 -30.20 33.39
C LEU A 353 0.98 -30.05 34.72
N PRO A 354 0.72 -30.84 35.79
CA PRO A 354 1.59 -30.93 36.98
C PRO A 354 3.00 -31.45 36.71
N ASP A 355 3.15 -32.50 35.89
CA ASP A 355 4.45 -33.15 35.66
C ASP A 355 5.39 -32.34 34.74
N PHE A 356 4.86 -31.36 34.00
CA PHE A 356 5.65 -30.51 33.13
C PHE A 356 6.63 -29.61 33.88
N ILE A 357 7.89 -29.56 33.41
CA ILE A 357 8.94 -28.67 33.89
C ILE A 357 9.55 -27.96 32.68
N GLY A 358 9.09 -26.75 32.41
CA GLY A 358 9.53 -25.94 31.27
C GLY A 358 9.02 -24.50 31.35
N PRO A 359 9.48 -23.61 30.44
CA PRO A 359 9.04 -22.22 30.41
C PRO A 359 7.59 -22.11 29.93
N TRP A 360 6.77 -21.38 30.68
CA TRP A 360 5.42 -21.03 30.27
C TRP A 360 5.40 -19.77 29.39
N PRO A 361 4.43 -19.65 28.46
CA PRO A 361 4.16 -18.40 27.74
C PRO A 361 3.96 -17.23 28.71
N ALA A 362 4.52 -16.07 28.37
CA ALA A 362 4.57 -14.90 29.25
C ALA A 362 3.19 -14.30 29.57
N ARG A 363 2.18 -14.56 28.73
CA ARG A 363 0.77 -14.27 29.04
C ARG A 363 -0.12 -15.47 28.78
N VAL A 364 -1.02 -15.76 29.73
CA VAL A 364 -2.09 -16.75 29.57
C VAL A 364 -3.42 -16.12 30.00
N PHE A 365 -4.42 -16.20 29.13
CA PHE A 365 -5.80 -15.81 29.41
C PHE A 365 -6.64 -17.08 29.52
N VAL A 366 -7.21 -17.34 30.70
CA VAL A 366 -8.10 -18.47 30.98
C VAL A 366 -9.50 -17.91 31.23
N ALA A 367 -10.50 -18.33 30.47
CA ALA A 367 -11.87 -17.88 30.70
C ALA A 367 -12.92 -18.95 30.42
N MET A 368 -14.08 -18.79 31.05
CA MET A 368 -15.28 -19.60 30.83
C MET A 368 -16.53 -18.92 31.39
N GLY A 369 -17.70 -19.39 30.97
CA GLY A 369 -18.96 -19.03 31.63
C GLY A 369 -19.23 -19.85 32.89
N SER A 370 -20.23 -19.45 33.68
CA SER A 370 -20.70 -20.23 34.83
C SER A 370 -21.87 -21.18 34.52
N LYS A 371 -22.27 -21.31 33.25
CA LYS A 371 -23.38 -22.15 32.77
C LYS A 371 -23.00 -22.96 31.52
N GLU A 372 -21.75 -23.41 31.45
CA GLU A 372 -21.17 -24.12 30.29
C GLU A 372 -21.91 -25.41 29.91
N TYR A 373 -22.61 -26.06 30.85
CA TYR A 373 -23.36 -27.28 30.61
C TYR A 373 -24.87 -27.06 30.71
N SER A 374 -25.36 -26.45 31.81
CA SER A 374 -26.82 -26.27 32.00
C SER A 374 -27.43 -25.16 31.16
N GLY A 375 -26.61 -24.25 30.63
CA GLY A 375 -27.06 -23.17 29.73
C GLY A 375 -27.38 -23.64 28.31
N ILE A 376 -26.65 -24.64 27.81
CA ILE A 376 -26.83 -25.20 26.44
C ILE A 376 -27.63 -26.50 26.39
N ARG A 377 -28.11 -27.02 27.53
CA ARG A 377 -28.82 -28.31 27.63
C ARG A 377 -30.25 -28.18 28.15
N LYS A 378 -31.10 -29.12 27.72
CA LYS A 378 -32.47 -29.30 28.26
C LYS A 378 -32.46 -29.88 29.69
N VAL A 379 -31.41 -30.61 30.05
CA VAL A 379 -31.19 -31.13 31.41
C VAL A 379 -30.28 -30.13 32.14
N LYS A 380 -30.68 -29.72 33.35
CA LYS A 380 -29.97 -28.72 34.15
C LYS A 380 -29.28 -29.37 35.33
N GLU A 381 -27.97 -29.57 35.22
CA GLU A 381 -27.08 -30.14 36.25
C GLU A 381 -26.11 -29.04 36.74
N PRO A 382 -26.56 -28.12 37.64
CA PRO A 382 -25.75 -26.98 38.07
C PRO A 382 -24.49 -27.40 38.87
N GLU A 383 -24.50 -28.60 39.44
CA GLU A 383 -23.32 -29.20 40.09
C GLU A 383 -22.18 -29.45 39.08
N PHE A 384 -22.51 -29.79 37.83
CA PHE A 384 -21.50 -30.00 36.80
C PHE A 384 -20.96 -28.67 36.25
N ASP A 385 -21.78 -27.62 36.13
CA ASP A 385 -21.29 -26.25 35.84
C ASP A 385 -20.26 -25.82 36.90
N ALA A 386 -20.57 -26.01 38.18
CA ALA A 386 -19.65 -25.71 39.28
C ALA A 386 -18.36 -26.55 39.21
N LYS A 387 -18.44 -27.81 38.79
CA LYS A 387 -17.27 -28.68 38.57
C LYS A 387 -16.39 -28.16 37.42
N LEU A 388 -16.99 -27.70 36.31
CA LEU A 388 -16.25 -27.08 35.20
C LEU A 388 -15.51 -25.82 35.65
N VAL A 389 -16.16 -24.96 36.43
CA VAL A 389 -15.54 -23.78 37.06
C VAL A 389 -14.41 -24.16 38.03
N SER A 390 -14.54 -25.28 38.77
CA SER A 390 -13.45 -25.75 39.64
C SER A 390 -12.18 -26.12 38.85
N TYR A 391 -12.29 -26.83 37.73
CA TYR A 391 -11.13 -27.17 36.89
C TYR A 391 -10.41 -25.94 36.32
N ALA A 392 -11.15 -24.90 35.94
CA ALA A 392 -10.54 -23.64 35.45
C ALA A 392 -9.78 -22.91 36.56
N ASN A 393 -10.26 -22.98 37.81
CA ASN A 393 -9.55 -22.45 38.96
C ASN A 393 -8.37 -23.32 39.40
N GLU A 394 -8.45 -24.64 39.27
CA GLU A 394 -7.31 -25.57 39.45
C GLU A 394 -6.20 -25.27 38.43
N LEU A 395 -6.55 -25.08 37.14
CA LEU A 395 -5.60 -24.66 36.11
C LEU A 395 -4.96 -23.30 36.43
N ALA A 396 -5.76 -22.32 36.87
CA ALA A 396 -5.23 -21.01 37.27
C ALA A 396 -4.25 -21.12 38.44
N ALA A 397 -4.62 -21.83 39.52
CA ALA A 397 -3.75 -22.05 40.67
C ALA A 397 -2.46 -22.80 40.32
N LEU A 398 -2.53 -23.74 39.37
CA LEU A 398 -1.35 -24.41 38.83
C LEU A 398 -0.44 -23.42 38.09
N LEU A 399 -0.98 -22.57 37.21
CA LEU A 399 -0.19 -21.54 36.50
C LEU A 399 0.42 -20.51 37.46
N GLU A 400 -0.31 -20.11 38.51
CA GLU A 400 0.22 -19.27 39.60
C GLU A 400 1.39 -19.94 40.32
N SER A 401 1.31 -21.25 40.59
CA SER A 401 2.42 -22.02 41.16
C SER A 401 3.65 -22.12 40.24
N ARG A 402 3.50 -21.83 38.93
CA ARG A 402 4.61 -21.72 37.97
C ARG A 402 5.15 -20.29 37.81
N GLY A 403 4.66 -19.34 38.61
CA GLY A 403 5.13 -17.96 38.63
C GLY A 403 4.35 -16.96 37.78
N LEU A 404 3.22 -17.35 37.18
CA LEU A 404 2.38 -16.40 36.44
C LEU A 404 1.51 -15.59 37.42
N VAL A 405 1.79 -14.30 37.56
CA VAL A 405 1.06 -13.40 38.48
C VAL A 405 -0.26 -12.95 37.86
N ARG A 406 -1.37 -13.05 38.62
CA ARG A 406 -2.69 -12.54 38.21
C ARG A 406 -2.66 -11.04 37.93
N GLY A 407 -3.25 -10.63 36.81
CA GLY A 407 -3.25 -9.23 36.35
C GLY A 407 -1.95 -8.77 35.69
N GLN A 408 -0.97 -9.68 35.49
CA GLN A 408 0.27 -9.41 34.76
C GLN A 408 0.53 -10.52 33.71
N GLY A 409 0.89 -11.72 34.16
CA GLY A 409 1.14 -12.89 33.29
C GLY A 409 -0.05 -13.84 33.17
N LEU A 410 -0.98 -13.83 34.13
CA LEU A 410 -2.21 -14.59 34.08
C LEU A 410 -3.42 -13.65 34.17
N GLN A 411 -4.44 -13.88 33.35
CA GLN A 411 -5.78 -13.32 33.57
C GLN A 411 -6.80 -14.47 33.59
N VAL A 412 -7.71 -14.43 34.56
CA VAL A 412 -8.75 -15.44 34.78
C VAL A 412 -10.11 -14.76 34.80
N VAL A 413 -11.04 -15.19 33.94
CA VAL A 413 -12.40 -14.62 33.86
C VAL A 413 -13.44 -15.74 33.93
N ILE A 414 -14.19 -15.79 35.03
CA ILE A 414 -15.39 -16.62 35.13
C ILE A 414 -16.59 -15.69 34.99
N GLU A 415 -17.38 -15.85 33.92
CA GLU A 415 -18.48 -14.94 33.60
C GLU A 415 -19.83 -15.51 34.03
N GLU A 416 -20.54 -14.82 34.92
CA GLU A 416 -21.76 -15.34 35.51
C GLU A 416 -22.92 -15.36 34.50
N GLY A 417 -23.54 -16.54 34.33
CA GLY A 417 -24.64 -16.76 33.40
C GLY A 417 -24.22 -17.10 31.96
N ALA A 418 -22.98 -16.82 31.56
CA ALA A 418 -22.45 -17.13 30.23
C ALA A 418 -22.35 -18.65 29.98
N THR A 419 -22.38 -19.04 28.71
CA THR A 419 -22.59 -20.43 28.24
C THR A 419 -21.59 -20.84 27.15
N HIS A 420 -21.49 -22.15 26.89
CA HIS A 420 -20.45 -22.75 26.05
C HIS A 420 -20.77 -22.57 24.55
N THR A 421 -20.65 -21.34 24.08
CA THR A 421 -21.08 -20.88 22.75
C THR A 421 -20.15 -19.81 22.18
N GLU A 422 -20.08 -19.72 20.86
CA GLU A 422 -19.29 -18.73 20.12
C GLU A 422 -19.65 -17.29 20.47
N ALA A 423 -20.91 -17.00 20.83
CA ALA A 423 -21.35 -15.67 21.26
C ALA A 423 -20.66 -15.22 22.56
N ALA A 424 -20.65 -16.09 23.59
CA ALA A 424 -19.98 -15.79 24.85
C ALA A 424 -18.45 -15.68 24.69
N TRP A 425 -17.87 -16.42 23.74
CA TRP A 425 -16.45 -16.29 23.38
C TRP A 425 -16.16 -14.96 22.65
N ALA A 426 -17.07 -14.49 21.79
CA ALA A 426 -16.99 -13.19 21.12
C ALA A 426 -16.97 -12.02 22.13
N GLU A 427 -17.87 -12.06 23.13
CA GLU A 427 -18.02 -11.02 24.15
C GLU A 427 -16.73 -10.85 25.00
N ARG A 428 -16.04 -11.95 25.30
CA ARG A 428 -14.75 -11.92 26.02
C ARG A 428 -13.52 -11.66 25.13
N LEU A 429 -13.58 -11.96 23.83
CA LEU A 429 -12.42 -11.95 22.94
C LEU A 429 -11.69 -10.58 22.89
N SER A 430 -12.42 -9.46 22.93
CA SER A 430 -11.79 -8.13 22.91
C SER A 430 -10.94 -7.88 24.17
N SER A 431 -11.43 -8.30 25.35
CA SER A 431 -10.69 -8.25 26.61
C SER A 431 -9.47 -9.18 26.58
N ALA A 432 -9.65 -10.40 26.05
CA ALA A 432 -8.59 -11.39 25.91
C ALA A 432 -7.45 -10.91 25.00
N LEU A 433 -7.76 -10.41 23.80
CA LEU A 433 -6.79 -9.83 22.88
C LEU A 433 -6.09 -8.61 23.48
N GLY A 434 -6.84 -7.72 24.16
CA GLY A 434 -6.28 -6.57 24.86
C GLY A 434 -5.23 -6.95 25.91
N PHE A 435 -5.50 -7.99 26.71
CA PHE A 435 -4.52 -8.53 27.68
C PHE A 435 -3.34 -9.21 27.00
N LEU A 436 -3.59 -10.12 26.06
CA LEU A 436 -2.56 -10.96 25.42
C LEU A 436 -1.63 -10.14 24.51
N GLY A 437 -2.12 -9.07 23.90
CA GLY A 437 -1.35 -8.25 22.95
C GLY A 437 -0.65 -7.01 23.51
N LEU A 438 -0.90 -6.63 24.77
CA LEU A 438 -0.48 -5.31 25.30
C LEU A 438 1.03 -5.03 25.17
N HIS A 439 1.86 -6.04 25.40
CA HIS A 439 3.32 -5.95 25.33
C HIS A 439 3.88 -5.87 23.89
N TRP A 440 3.08 -6.14 22.85
CA TRP A 440 3.52 -5.99 21.46
C TRP A 440 3.92 -4.55 21.12
N TRP A 441 3.37 -3.57 21.85
CA TRP A 441 3.81 -2.17 21.78
C TRP A 441 5.30 -1.97 22.08
N ARG A 442 5.95 -2.82 22.90
CA ARG A 442 7.39 -2.71 23.21
C ARG A 442 8.23 -2.76 21.92
N ARG A 443 7.96 -3.73 21.04
CA ARG A 443 8.65 -3.86 19.74
C ARG A 443 8.30 -2.73 18.78
N VAL A 444 7.02 -2.37 18.69
CA VAL A 444 6.53 -1.33 17.77
C VAL A 444 7.10 0.06 18.12
N MET A 445 7.31 0.34 19.40
CA MET A 445 7.87 1.62 19.87
C MET A 445 9.40 1.66 19.85
N ALA A 446 10.10 0.52 19.89
CA ALA A 446 11.56 0.45 19.81
C ALA A 446 12.12 1.17 18.56
N HIS A 447 11.38 1.15 17.45
CA HIS A 447 11.75 1.80 16.18
C HIS A 447 11.09 3.19 15.99
N ARG A 448 10.37 3.72 16.99
CA ARG A 448 9.60 4.98 16.89
C ARG A 448 9.95 6.02 17.95
N ARG A 449 10.81 5.69 18.92
CA ARG A 449 11.18 6.55 20.08
C ARG A 449 11.61 7.98 19.72
N GLY A 450 12.20 8.20 18.54
CA GLY A 450 12.62 9.52 18.04
C GLY A 450 11.69 10.17 17.00
N GLN A 451 10.50 9.61 16.75
CA GLN A 451 9.51 10.19 15.82
C GLN A 451 8.64 11.21 16.56
N LEU A 452 8.40 12.38 15.96
CA LEU A 452 7.49 13.40 16.48
C LEU A 452 6.03 12.92 16.44
N TYR A 453 5.63 12.23 15.37
CA TYR A 453 4.32 11.59 15.27
C TYR A 453 4.36 10.38 14.31
N PHE A 454 3.35 9.51 14.39
CA PHE A 454 3.05 8.49 13.38
C PHE A 454 1.56 8.17 13.36
N THR A 455 1.07 7.53 12.29
CA THR A 455 -0.33 7.07 12.20
C THR A 455 -0.46 5.55 12.20
N VAL A 456 -1.64 5.08 12.61
CA VAL A 456 -2.11 3.70 12.53
C VAL A 456 -3.50 3.73 11.85
N PRO A 457 -3.66 3.24 10.61
CA PRO A 457 -2.60 2.73 9.73
C PRO A 457 -1.58 3.80 9.32
N ARG A 458 -0.34 3.37 9.05
CA ARG A 458 0.74 4.28 8.59
C ARG A 458 0.42 4.93 7.24
N LYS A 459 -0.30 4.21 6.37
CA LYS A 459 -0.86 4.76 5.13
C LYS A 459 -2.35 5.02 5.29
N LEU A 460 -2.72 6.30 5.40
CA LEU A 460 -4.10 6.73 5.40
C LEU A 460 -4.79 6.34 4.08
N ARG A 461 -6.07 6.00 4.15
CA ARG A 461 -6.92 5.62 3.02
C ARG A 461 -8.27 6.30 3.15
N ALA A 462 -8.81 6.76 2.02
CA ALA A 462 -10.08 7.48 2.01
C ALA A 462 -11.21 6.59 2.54
N GLY A 463 -12.04 7.12 3.43
CA GLY A 463 -13.12 6.39 4.11
C GLY A 463 -12.67 5.43 5.22
N GLN A 464 -11.40 5.42 5.65
CA GLN A 464 -10.93 4.54 6.74
C GLN A 464 -10.71 5.30 8.06
N PRO A 465 -10.94 4.65 9.23
CA PRO A 465 -10.51 5.17 10.52
C PRO A 465 -8.98 5.14 10.64
N ALA A 466 -8.43 6.07 11.41
CA ALA A 466 -7.02 6.15 11.75
C ALA A 466 -6.81 6.73 13.16
N VAL A 467 -5.67 6.39 13.75
CA VAL A 467 -5.16 6.97 15.00
C VAL A 467 -3.83 7.64 14.69
N LEU A 468 -3.66 8.92 15.03
CA LEU A 468 -2.36 9.56 15.08
C LEU A 468 -1.84 9.49 16.52
N PHE A 469 -0.56 9.11 16.66
CA PHE A 469 0.20 9.15 17.90
C PHE A 469 1.24 10.28 17.80
N PHE A 470 1.32 11.12 18.83
CA PHE A 470 2.22 12.28 18.92
C PHE A 470 3.14 12.14 20.15
N ASN A 471 4.43 12.39 19.96
CA ASN A 471 5.44 12.33 21.01
C ASN A 471 5.78 13.75 21.48
N GLN A 472 5.18 14.15 22.59
CA GLN A 472 5.37 15.49 23.15
C GLN A 472 6.85 15.80 23.42
N ALA A 473 7.64 14.81 23.85
CA ALA A 473 9.06 14.99 24.16
C ALA A 473 9.95 15.25 22.94
N CYS A 474 9.47 14.98 21.73
CA CYS A 474 10.17 15.33 20.48
C CYS A 474 9.78 16.70 19.93
N SER A 475 8.79 17.38 20.51
CA SER A 475 8.34 18.69 20.05
C SER A 475 9.22 19.81 20.58
N VAL A 476 9.85 20.57 19.69
CA VAL A 476 10.68 21.73 20.05
C VAL A 476 9.88 22.94 20.56
N VAL A 477 8.54 22.89 20.50
CA VAL A 477 7.63 23.96 20.94
C VAL A 477 6.72 23.53 22.10
N LEU A 478 6.35 22.25 22.16
CA LEU A 478 5.29 21.73 23.04
C LEU A 478 5.78 20.78 24.15
N ALA A 479 7.09 20.47 24.21
CA ALA A 479 7.65 19.56 25.23
C ALA A 479 7.29 19.92 26.68
N ASP A 480 7.41 21.21 27.04
CA ASP A 480 7.18 21.71 28.41
C ASP A 480 5.72 22.12 28.70
N ARG A 481 4.78 21.82 27.80
CA ARG A 481 3.37 22.26 27.93
C ARG A 481 2.52 21.28 28.75
N PRO A 482 1.42 21.72 29.38
CA PRO A 482 0.47 20.81 30.02
C PRO A 482 -0.11 19.80 29.00
N ARG A 483 -0.08 18.50 29.32
CA ARG A 483 -0.50 17.42 28.40
C ARG A 483 -1.98 17.53 28.02
N ASP A 484 -2.79 17.98 28.97
CA ASP A 484 -4.21 18.28 28.88
C ASP A 484 -4.55 19.56 28.08
N SER A 485 -3.53 20.33 27.66
CA SER A 485 -3.69 21.47 26.75
C SER A 485 -3.34 21.17 25.28
N ILE A 486 -2.77 20.00 24.97
CA ILE A 486 -2.31 19.69 23.63
C ILE A 486 -3.49 19.34 22.71
N ALA A 487 -3.58 20.04 21.57
CA ALA A 487 -4.55 19.73 20.52
C ALA A 487 -3.87 19.51 19.16
N MET A 488 -4.45 18.64 18.35
CA MET A 488 -4.15 18.52 16.92
C MET A 488 -5.19 19.32 16.14
N VAL A 489 -4.73 20.23 15.29
CA VAL A 489 -5.56 20.90 14.28
C VAL A 489 -5.24 20.26 12.94
N TYR A 490 -6.27 19.89 12.18
CA TYR A 490 -6.11 19.17 10.91
C TYR A 490 -7.18 19.55 9.90
N GLY A 491 -6.88 19.31 8.63
CA GLY A 491 -7.82 19.38 7.50
C GLY A 491 -7.41 18.43 6.39
N PHE A 492 -8.30 18.19 5.43
CA PHE A 492 -7.98 17.36 4.26
C PHE A 492 -8.02 18.18 2.97
N ASN A 493 -7.12 17.82 2.06
CA ASN A 493 -6.77 18.52 0.82
C ASN A 493 -6.07 19.88 1.07
N ALA A 494 -5.22 20.33 0.12
CA ALA A 494 -4.39 21.52 0.26
C ALA A 494 -5.17 22.82 0.56
N ASP A 495 -6.43 22.88 0.14
CA ASP A 495 -7.36 23.99 0.30
C ASP A 495 -8.31 23.83 1.50
N TRP A 496 -8.13 22.78 2.31
CA TRP A 496 -8.98 22.41 3.45
C TRP A 496 -10.46 22.18 3.04
N SER A 497 -10.71 21.85 1.77
CA SER A 497 -12.06 21.67 1.19
C SER A 497 -12.84 20.50 1.80
N VAL A 498 -12.15 19.44 2.23
CA VAL A 498 -12.75 18.18 2.68
C VAL A 498 -12.68 18.06 4.20
N GLY A 499 -13.30 19.05 4.84
CA GLY A 499 -13.39 19.13 6.29
C GLY A 499 -12.08 19.49 6.99
N GLY A 500 -12.22 19.87 8.25
CA GLY A 500 -11.13 20.20 9.15
C GLY A 500 -11.67 20.44 10.54
N GLY A 501 -10.79 20.37 11.53
CA GLY A 501 -11.17 20.44 12.92
C GLY A 501 -9.99 20.55 13.85
N ARG A 502 -10.31 20.75 15.13
CA ARG A 502 -9.40 20.66 16.25
C ARG A 502 -9.88 19.51 17.14
N VAL A 503 -8.98 18.61 17.49
CA VAL A 503 -9.21 17.50 18.41
C VAL A 503 -8.17 17.59 19.52
N GLU A 504 -8.65 17.62 20.78
CA GLU A 504 -7.76 17.55 21.94
C GLU A 504 -7.09 16.17 22.00
N MET A 505 -5.79 16.14 22.27
CA MET A 505 -4.99 14.93 22.27
C MET A 505 -5.07 14.25 23.64
N VAL A 506 -5.46 12.97 23.66
CA VAL A 506 -5.58 12.19 24.90
C VAL A 506 -4.34 11.33 25.13
N PRO A 507 -3.98 10.91 26.36
CA PRO A 507 -2.87 9.98 26.58
C PRO A 507 -3.02 8.69 25.76
N ALA A 508 -1.96 8.25 25.10
CA ALA A 508 -1.99 7.09 24.21
C ALA A 508 -2.40 5.82 24.98
N VAL A 509 -3.51 5.19 24.60
CA VAL A 509 -4.25 4.25 25.44
C VAL A 509 -3.43 2.98 25.73
N GLY A 510 -2.98 2.28 24.70
CA GLY A 510 -2.16 1.08 24.84
C GLY A 510 -0.81 1.34 25.52
N LEU A 511 -0.16 2.46 25.18
CA LEU A 511 1.13 2.84 25.77
C LEU A 511 1.00 3.21 27.26
N THR A 512 -0.09 3.87 27.64
CA THR A 512 -0.42 4.20 29.03
C THR A 512 -0.75 2.94 29.84
N ALA A 513 -1.45 1.98 29.26
CA ALA A 513 -1.73 0.69 29.90
C ALA A 513 -0.44 -0.12 30.12
N LEU A 514 0.42 -0.23 29.11
CA LEU A 514 1.72 -0.90 29.21
C LEU A 514 2.64 -0.23 30.25
N ALA A 515 2.69 1.11 30.29
CA ALA A 515 3.48 1.83 31.29
C ALA A 515 2.99 1.59 32.73
N LYS A 516 1.67 1.49 32.95
CA LYS A 516 1.08 1.15 34.26
C LYS A 516 1.44 -0.27 34.69
N GLU A 517 1.40 -1.23 33.76
CA GLU A 517 1.78 -2.63 34.05
C GLU A 517 3.26 -2.73 34.48
N LEU A 518 4.17 -2.12 33.71
CA LEU A 518 5.61 -2.15 33.99
C LEU A 518 5.97 -1.42 35.30
N THR A 519 5.29 -0.31 35.62
CA THR A 519 5.52 0.42 36.89
C THR A 519 4.92 -0.27 38.12
N ALA A 520 3.81 -0.99 37.94
CA ALA A 520 3.26 -1.86 38.99
C ALA A 520 4.19 -3.05 39.27
N ALA A 521 4.74 -3.69 38.23
CA ALA A 521 5.72 -4.77 38.38
C ALA A 521 7.02 -4.32 39.08
N ALA A 522 7.44 -3.07 38.91
CA ALA A 522 8.61 -2.49 39.58
C ALA A 522 8.38 -2.13 41.07
N SER A 523 7.16 -2.25 41.59
CA SER A 523 6.77 -1.80 42.94
C SER A 523 6.36 -2.99 43.83
N PRO A 524 7.29 -3.73 44.45
CA PRO A 524 6.98 -4.88 45.29
C PRO A 524 6.32 -4.42 46.60
N SER A 525 4.99 -4.35 46.60
CA SER A 525 4.20 -4.16 47.82
C SER A 525 4.33 -5.40 48.71
N PRO A 526 4.68 -5.27 50.00
CA PRO A 526 4.67 -6.41 50.92
C PRO A 526 3.24 -6.94 51.09
N PRO A 527 3.05 -8.25 51.28
CA PRO A 527 1.72 -8.85 51.34
C PRO A 527 0.92 -8.31 52.52
N SER A 528 -0.20 -7.63 52.23
CA SER A 528 -1.13 -7.15 53.24
C SER A 528 -1.90 -8.31 53.86
N VAL A 529 -1.54 -8.66 55.10
CA VAL A 529 -2.26 -9.65 55.91
C VAL A 529 -3.73 -9.23 56.07
N PRO A 530 -4.72 -10.12 55.82
CA PRO A 530 -6.13 -9.79 55.98
C PRO A 530 -6.49 -9.59 57.47
N PRO A 531 -7.48 -8.74 57.79
CA PRO A 531 -7.87 -8.46 59.17
C PRO A 531 -8.64 -9.63 59.79
N GLU A 532 -8.16 -10.14 60.93
CA GLU A 532 -8.97 -11.00 61.81
C GLU A 532 -10.06 -10.19 62.55
N PRO A 533 -11.20 -10.82 62.90
CA PRO A 533 -12.33 -10.13 63.53
C PRO A 533 -12.05 -9.75 64.99
N ALA A 534 -12.66 -8.65 65.44
CA ALA A 534 -12.40 -8.06 66.75
C ALA A 534 -12.87 -8.93 67.93
N GLY A 535 -11.95 -9.22 68.86
CA GLY A 535 -12.22 -9.73 70.20
C GLY A 535 -11.46 -8.89 71.23
N ALA A 536 -12.10 -8.49 72.33
CA ALA A 536 -11.54 -7.54 73.29
C ALA A 536 -10.94 -8.24 74.53
N THR A 537 -9.81 -7.75 75.05
CA THR A 537 -9.73 -7.17 76.42
C THR A 537 -8.37 -6.57 76.78
N ALA A 538 -8.44 -5.42 77.46
CA ALA A 538 -7.58 -4.88 78.54
C ALA A 538 -6.04 -5.03 78.58
N ALA A 539 -5.42 -3.89 78.95
CA ALA A 539 -4.32 -3.70 79.91
C ALA A 539 -2.88 -3.38 79.41
N GLU A 540 -2.44 -2.21 79.87
CA GLU A 540 -1.08 -1.79 80.28
C GLU A 540 0.06 -1.57 79.27
N THR A 541 0.85 -0.55 79.61
CA THR A 541 2.10 -0.06 79.00
C THR A 541 3.15 0.03 80.15
N PRO A 542 4.43 0.45 79.96
CA PRO A 542 5.17 0.80 78.74
C PRO A 542 6.56 0.11 78.64
N SER A 543 7.27 0.30 77.52
CA SER A 543 8.69 0.79 77.51
C SER A 543 9.32 0.87 76.11
N SER A 544 10.32 1.74 75.99
CA SER A 544 11.25 1.92 74.85
C SER A 544 12.67 1.49 75.32
N PRO A 545 13.78 1.49 74.52
CA PRO A 545 14.02 2.21 73.26
C PRO A 545 14.82 1.48 72.15
N SER A 546 15.03 2.18 71.03
CA SER A 546 16.07 1.89 70.01
C SER A 546 17.49 2.26 70.52
N PRO A 547 18.60 1.85 69.87
CA PRO A 547 19.07 2.57 68.66
C PRO A 547 19.93 1.81 67.60
N SER A 548 19.86 2.31 66.36
CA SER A 548 20.93 2.43 65.34
C SER A 548 21.56 1.20 64.61
N PRO A 549 22.12 1.39 63.38
CA PRO A 549 22.76 0.36 62.53
C PRO A 549 24.25 0.69 62.23
N PRO A 550 24.87 0.13 61.16
CA PRO A 550 25.23 -1.27 60.88
C PRO A 550 26.76 -1.49 61.06
N PRO A 551 27.35 -2.61 60.58
CA PRO A 551 28.19 -2.45 59.38
C PRO A 551 28.17 -3.63 58.39
N SER A 552 28.83 -3.43 57.25
CA SER A 552 28.96 -4.39 56.15
C SER A 552 30.17 -5.33 56.28
N SER A 553 30.01 -6.58 55.84
CA SER A 553 31.09 -7.34 55.17
C SER A 553 30.52 -8.52 54.37
N SER A 554 31.09 -8.79 53.19
CA SER A 554 30.67 -9.85 52.27
C SER A 554 31.26 -11.23 52.60
N SER A 555 30.49 -12.29 52.38
CA SER A 555 31.01 -13.65 52.13
C SER A 555 30.04 -14.42 51.24
N LEU A 556 30.54 -15.07 50.18
CA LEU A 556 29.68 -15.83 49.25
C LEU A 556 29.30 -17.19 49.82
N SER A 557 28.04 -17.60 49.62
CA SER A 557 27.63 -19.00 49.57
C SER A 557 26.54 -19.18 48.51
N SER A 558 26.73 -20.15 47.62
CA SER A 558 25.89 -20.37 46.44
C SER A 558 24.53 -21.01 46.74
N SER A 559 23.46 -20.46 46.17
CA SER A 559 22.20 -21.16 45.91
C SER A 559 21.68 -20.77 44.53
N LEU A 560 21.43 -21.76 43.67
CA LEU A 560 20.99 -21.52 42.29
C LEU A 560 19.51 -21.13 42.23
N SER A 561 19.23 -19.84 42.04
CA SER A 561 17.96 -19.36 41.50
C SER A 561 18.06 -19.31 39.96
N PRO A 562 17.06 -19.77 39.20
CA PRO A 562 17.05 -19.61 37.75
C PRO A 562 16.78 -18.14 37.39
N SER A 563 17.83 -17.39 37.05
CA SER A 563 17.71 -16.02 36.58
C SER A 563 17.10 -15.96 35.18
N LEU A 564 16.06 -15.14 35.01
CA LEU A 564 15.56 -14.72 33.70
C LEU A 564 16.66 -13.91 32.99
N SER A 565 17.46 -14.56 32.14
CA SER A 565 18.55 -13.89 31.40
C SER A 565 18.99 -14.64 30.15
N VAL A 566 18.12 -14.75 29.14
CA VAL A 566 18.50 -15.00 27.74
C VAL A 566 17.65 -14.09 26.84
N ASN A 567 18.30 -13.33 25.95
CA ASN A 567 17.72 -12.46 24.91
C ASN A 567 16.99 -11.16 25.33
N ASP A 568 17.26 -10.58 26.50
CA ASP A 568 16.73 -9.25 26.88
C ASP A 568 17.58 -8.05 26.33
N ALA A 569 18.48 -8.32 25.37
CA ALA A 569 19.44 -7.35 24.82
C ALA A 569 18.84 -6.35 23.80
N THR A 570 17.51 -6.36 23.61
CA THR A 570 16.81 -5.57 22.59
C THR A 570 15.66 -4.71 23.13
N ASP A 571 15.24 -4.89 24.39
CA ASP A 571 14.03 -4.26 24.93
C ASP A 571 14.29 -2.86 25.52
N ASN A 572 14.68 -1.92 24.65
CA ASN A 572 14.91 -0.51 24.98
C ASN A 572 13.60 0.29 25.23
N PHE A 573 12.51 -0.37 25.63
CA PHE A 573 11.24 0.28 25.93
C PHE A 573 11.26 0.97 27.30
N ASP A 574 11.28 2.30 27.27
CA ASP A 574 11.29 3.13 28.47
C ASP A 574 9.86 3.51 28.87
N ALA A 575 9.41 2.96 30.00
CA ALA A 575 8.07 3.19 30.54
C ALA A 575 7.80 4.65 30.97
N ALA A 576 8.84 5.45 31.28
CA ALA A 576 8.67 6.88 31.51
C ALA A 576 8.45 7.62 30.18
N SER A 577 9.19 7.25 29.12
CA SER A 577 9.03 7.82 27.78
C SER A 577 7.62 7.58 27.21
N ALA A 578 7.00 6.44 27.52
CA ALA A 578 5.61 6.11 27.14
C ALA A 578 4.60 7.18 27.61
N SER A 579 4.86 7.87 28.73
CA SER A 579 3.96 8.90 29.25
C SER A 579 3.89 10.18 28.40
N HIS A 580 4.84 10.40 27.50
CA HIS A 580 4.88 11.57 26.60
C HIS A 580 4.11 11.33 25.29
N TRP A 581 3.58 10.13 25.08
CA TRP A 581 2.79 9.80 23.89
C TRP A 581 1.31 10.12 24.11
N LEU A 582 0.78 10.99 23.25
CA LEU A 582 -0.63 11.31 23.14
C LEU A 582 -1.19 10.72 21.83
N GLN A 583 -2.51 10.61 21.71
CA GLN A 583 -3.19 10.16 20.50
C GLN A 583 -4.44 10.98 20.17
N ALA A 584 -4.84 10.94 18.90
CA ALA A 584 -6.17 11.32 18.42
C ALA A 584 -6.67 10.30 17.38
N SER A 585 -7.90 9.83 17.55
CA SER A 585 -8.59 9.00 16.55
C SER A 585 -9.45 9.88 15.65
N PHE A 586 -9.45 9.61 14.35
CA PHE A 586 -10.23 10.33 13.35
C PHE A 586 -10.61 9.40 12.19
N THR A 587 -11.65 9.75 11.44
CA THR A 587 -11.99 9.07 10.18
C THR A 587 -11.51 9.93 9.02
N VAL A 588 -10.77 9.33 8.09
CA VAL A 588 -10.35 9.97 6.85
C VAL A 588 -11.55 10.05 5.90
N PRO A 589 -11.96 11.23 5.40
CA PRO A 589 -13.11 11.33 4.51
C PRO A 589 -12.95 10.53 3.20
N PRO A 590 -14.04 10.05 2.58
CA PRO A 590 -14.00 9.36 1.27
C PRO A 590 -13.44 10.22 0.12
N GLU A 591 -13.47 11.56 0.26
CA GLU A 591 -13.07 12.53 -0.76
C GLU A 591 -11.66 13.12 -0.52
N ALA A 592 -10.97 12.67 0.53
CA ALA A 592 -9.66 13.17 0.92
C ALA A 592 -8.53 12.45 0.17
N TYR A 593 -7.68 13.19 -0.54
CA TYR A 593 -6.45 12.67 -1.17
C TYR A 593 -5.17 13.00 -0.37
N GLU A 594 -5.26 13.92 0.58
CA GLU A 594 -4.18 14.24 1.53
C GLU A 594 -4.74 14.87 2.82
N MET A 595 -3.94 14.84 3.88
CA MET A 595 -4.21 15.41 5.19
C MET A 595 -3.10 16.42 5.54
N HIS A 596 -3.50 17.58 6.04
CA HIS A 596 -2.62 18.60 6.63
C HIS A 596 -2.90 18.69 8.13
N LEU A 597 -1.85 18.81 8.97
CA LEU A 597 -2.00 18.88 10.41
C LEU A 597 -0.89 19.70 11.11
N ALA A 598 -1.22 20.21 12.29
CA ALA A 598 -0.31 20.89 13.21
C ALA A 598 -0.72 20.60 14.66
N PHE A 599 0.24 20.74 15.59
CA PHE A 599 -0.02 20.58 17.02
C PHE A 599 0.04 21.94 17.72
N THR A 600 -0.77 22.16 18.76
CA THR A 600 -0.83 23.45 19.47
C THR A 600 -1.09 23.26 20.98
N ASP A 601 -0.74 24.26 21.78
CA ASP A 601 -0.94 24.31 23.23
C ASP A 601 -2.36 24.71 23.66
N GLY A 602 -3.34 24.53 22.77
CA GLY A 602 -4.76 24.72 23.03
C GLY A 602 -5.20 26.19 23.19
N GLY A 603 -4.30 27.09 23.53
CA GLY A 603 -4.49 28.54 23.49
C GLY A 603 -4.31 29.15 22.10
N GLY A 604 -3.77 28.39 21.14
CA GLY A 604 -3.47 28.87 19.78
C GLY A 604 -2.29 29.85 19.71
N GLY A 605 -1.55 30.00 20.82
CA GLY A 605 -0.39 30.89 20.90
C GLY A 605 0.93 30.20 20.53
N ASN A 606 1.02 28.88 20.73
CA ASN A 606 2.19 28.09 20.38
C ASN A 606 1.79 26.96 19.42
N TRP A 607 2.59 26.74 18.38
CA TRP A 607 2.34 25.78 17.31
C TRP A 607 3.61 24.99 17.01
N ASP A 608 3.49 23.66 16.94
CA ASP A 608 4.48 22.82 16.27
C ASP A 608 3.93 22.47 14.88
N ASN A 609 4.53 23.11 13.88
CA ASN A 609 4.21 22.97 12.46
C ASN A 609 5.49 23.15 11.64
N ASN A 610 6.07 22.04 11.15
CA ASN A 610 7.23 21.92 10.25
C ASN A 610 7.90 23.25 9.78
N ALA A 611 8.64 23.90 10.69
CA ALA A 611 9.34 25.18 10.47
C ALA A 611 8.49 26.32 9.82
N GLY A 612 7.18 26.37 10.09
CA GLY A 612 6.24 27.35 9.55
C GLY A 612 5.24 26.81 8.52
N ALA A 613 5.36 25.54 8.12
CA ALA A 613 4.40 24.84 7.27
C ALA A 613 3.67 23.72 8.06
N ASN A 614 2.47 23.33 7.63
CA ASN A 614 1.79 22.18 8.23
C ASN A 614 2.55 20.88 7.94
N PHE A 615 2.45 19.91 8.85
CA PHE A 615 2.81 18.52 8.55
C PHE A 615 1.79 17.94 7.57
N TYR A 616 2.21 17.06 6.67
CA TYR A 616 1.33 16.45 5.67
C TYR A 616 1.40 14.92 5.68
N ALA A 617 0.30 14.28 5.28
CA ALA A 617 0.22 12.85 5.05
C ALA A 617 -0.68 12.57 3.83
N ARG A 618 -0.22 11.74 2.88
CA ARG A 618 -1.05 11.37 1.72
C ARG A 618 -2.13 10.39 2.11
N VAL A 619 -3.31 10.56 1.53
CA VAL A 619 -4.43 9.63 1.65
C VAL A 619 -4.56 8.85 0.34
N LYS A 620 -4.49 7.52 0.42
CA LYS A 620 -4.72 6.66 -0.75
C LYS A 620 -6.22 6.56 -1.02
N MET A 621 -6.69 7.23 -2.07
CA MET A 621 -8.06 7.13 -2.57
C MET A 621 -8.47 5.66 -2.78
N GLY A 622 -9.67 5.31 -2.33
CA GLY A 622 -10.27 4.01 -2.58
C GLY A 622 -11.12 4.04 -3.85
N MET A 623 -10.67 3.43 -4.94
CA MET A 623 -11.53 3.18 -6.10
C MET A 623 -12.75 2.35 -5.64
N THR A 624 -13.98 2.80 -5.93
CA THR A 624 -15.21 2.06 -5.58
C THR A 624 -15.28 0.71 -6.31
N ALA A 625 -16.26 -0.14 -5.97
CA ALA A 625 -16.49 -1.37 -6.71
C ALA A 625 -16.84 -1.06 -8.18
N GLU A 626 -17.70 -0.07 -8.44
CA GLU A 626 -18.04 0.34 -9.80
C GLU A 626 -16.83 0.90 -10.56
N GLN A 627 -16.00 1.73 -9.91
CA GLN A 627 -14.78 2.29 -10.53
C GLN A 627 -13.73 1.21 -10.87
N ARG A 628 -13.85 -0.01 -10.34
CA ARG A 628 -13.00 -1.15 -10.70
C ARG A 628 -13.62 -2.06 -11.76
N SER A 629 -14.92 -1.93 -12.04
CA SER A 629 -15.64 -2.78 -13.01
C SER A 629 -15.99 -2.07 -14.31
N HIS A 630 -16.05 -0.73 -14.34
CA HIS A 630 -16.25 0.02 -15.58
C HIS A 630 -15.05 -0.14 -16.53
N THR A 631 -15.30 -0.61 -17.76
CA THR A 631 -14.35 -0.31 -18.85
C THR A 631 -14.47 1.16 -19.25
N VAL A 632 -13.45 1.67 -19.96
CA VAL A 632 -13.47 3.06 -20.46
C VAL A 632 -14.64 3.28 -21.42
N GLU A 633 -14.97 2.28 -22.25
CA GLU A 633 -16.13 2.33 -23.15
C GLU A 633 -17.46 2.38 -22.38
N GLN A 634 -17.61 1.63 -21.29
CA GLN A 634 -18.85 1.63 -20.49
C GLN A 634 -19.04 2.96 -19.75
N ALA A 635 -17.98 3.51 -19.14
CA ALA A 635 -18.03 4.82 -18.49
C ALA A 635 -18.36 5.95 -19.48
N MET A 636 -17.92 5.83 -20.74
CA MET A 636 -18.25 6.78 -21.82
C MET A 636 -19.63 6.54 -22.46
N ALA A 637 -20.25 5.38 -22.27
CA ALA A 637 -21.59 5.07 -22.76
C ALA A 637 -22.71 5.50 -21.78
N GLU A 638 -22.44 5.43 -20.47
CA GLU A 638 -23.43 5.71 -19.42
C GLU A 638 -23.27 7.10 -18.77
N GLY A 639 -22.12 7.76 -18.94
CA GLY A 639 -21.91 9.15 -18.56
C GLY A 639 -22.56 10.14 -19.56
N PRO A 640 -23.30 11.17 -19.12
CA PRO A 640 -23.76 12.24 -20.01
C PRO A 640 -22.56 13.04 -20.57
N ALA A 641 -22.74 13.71 -21.71
CA ALA A 641 -21.66 14.44 -22.39
C ALA A 641 -21.19 15.69 -21.62
N TRP A 642 -20.23 15.52 -20.72
CA TRP A 642 -19.66 16.56 -19.87
C TRP A 642 -18.74 17.52 -20.65
N GLY A 643 -19.32 18.61 -21.18
CA GLY A 643 -18.54 19.81 -21.52
C GLY A 643 -18.13 20.57 -20.26
N ASP A 644 -16.95 21.22 -20.28
CA ASP A 644 -16.29 21.86 -19.13
C ASP A 644 -17.20 22.83 -18.33
N VAL A 645 -17.81 22.30 -17.27
CA VAL A 645 -18.68 23.05 -16.36
C VAL A 645 -17.88 24.04 -15.51
N GLN A 646 -16.60 23.76 -15.24
CA GLN A 646 -15.70 24.63 -14.48
C GLN A 646 -15.49 25.96 -15.24
N ALA A 647 -15.24 25.88 -16.54
CA ALA A 647 -15.10 27.03 -17.43
C ALA A 647 -16.42 27.80 -17.57
N ILE A 648 -17.58 27.12 -17.66
CA ILE A 648 -18.88 27.79 -17.67
C ILE A 648 -19.12 28.52 -16.34
N ALA A 649 -18.86 27.89 -15.20
CA ALA A 649 -19.03 28.48 -13.87
C ALA A 649 -18.13 29.72 -13.66
N HIS A 650 -16.88 29.66 -14.13
CA HIS A 650 -15.95 30.81 -14.08
C HIS A 650 -16.39 31.94 -15.02
N LYS A 651 -16.83 31.63 -16.25
CA LYS A 651 -17.43 32.60 -17.19
C LYS A 651 -18.74 33.21 -16.64
N ARG A 652 -19.47 32.46 -15.82
CA ARG A 652 -20.75 32.85 -15.19
C ARG A 652 -20.59 33.42 -13.78
N ALA A 653 -19.38 33.77 -13.35
CA ALA A 653 -19.07 34.32 -12.02
C ALA A 653 -20.03 35.46 -11.55
N GLY A 654 -20.35 36.39 -12.45
CA GLY A 654 -21.28 37.50 -12.22
C GLY A 654 -22.75 37.20 -12.54
N SER A 655 -23.11 35.93 -12.75
CA SER A 655 -24.49 35.47 -12.98
C SER A 655 -25.01 34.74 -11.75
N MET A 656 -26.29 34.92 -11.45
CA MET A 656 -26.96 34.20 -10.37
C MET A 656 -27.14 32.70 -10.70
N TYR A 657 -27.31 32.34 -11.97
CA TYR A 657 -27.52 30.97 -12.41
C TYR A 657 -26.99 30.72 -13.83
N PHE A 658 -26.82 29.43 -14.17
CA PHE A 658 -26.63 28.94 -15.54
C PHE A 658 -27.12 27.49 -15.68
N THR A 659 -27.22 26.97 -16.89
CA THR A 659 -27.57 25.57 -17.16
C THR A 659 -26.45 24.84 -17.91
N THR A 660 -26.38 23.51 -17.76
CA THR A 660 -25.65 22.64 -18.70
C THR A 660 -26.64 21.68 -19.38
N PRO A 661 -26.77 21.69 -20.72
CA PRO A 661 -26.12 22.61 -21.68
C PRO A 661 -26.46 24.11 -21.45
N GLU A 662 -25.58 25.03 -21.88
CA GLU A 662 -25.79 26.50 -21.76
C GLU A 662 -27.06 27.00 -22.50
N VAL A 663 -27.66 26.16 -23.35
CA VAL A 663 -29.00 26.36 -23.91
C VAL A 663 -29.76 25.04 -23.78
N LEU A 664 -30.92 25.08 -23.11
CA LEU A 664 -31.78 23.91 -22.93
C LEU A 664 -32.29 23.39 -24.28
N VAL A 665 -32.46 22.07 -24.39
CA VAL A 665 -33.01 21.40 -25.59
C VAL A 665 -34.21 20.55 -25.17
N ALA A 666 -35.30 20.64 -25.93
CA ALA A 666 -36.53 19.91 -25.64
C ALA A 666 -36.31 18.39 -25.75
N GLY A 667 -36.79 17.63 -24.75
CA GLY A 667 -36.61 16.18 -24.68
C GLY A 667 -35.20 15.72 -24.28
N GLN A 668 -34.41 16.56 -23.59
CA GLN A 668 -33.05 16.23 -23.13
C GLN A 668 -32.89 16.48 -21.61
N PRO A 669 -31.96 15.79 -20.93
CA PRO A 669 -31.59 16.11 -19.56
C PRO A 669 -30.81 17.44 -19.50
N ALA A 670 -30.95 18.16 -18.39
CA ALA A 670 -30.19 19.37 -18.10
C ALA A 670 -29.89 19.48 -16.60
N VAL A 671 -28.87 20.25 -16.26
CA VAL A 671 -28.55 20.63 -14.86
C VAL A 671 -28.67 22.14 -14.74
N LEU A 672 -29.37 22.62 -13.70
CA LEU A 672 -29.43 24.02 -13.31
C LEU A 672 -28.43 24.25 -12.18
N TYR A 673 -27.57 25.27 -12.32
CA TYR A 673 -26.61 25.74 -11.32
C TYR A 673 -27.03 27.12 -10.85
N VAL A 674 -26.96 27.36 -9.53
CA VAL A 674 -27.33 28.61 -8.86
C VAL A 674 -26.22 29.00 -7.89
N ASN A 675 -25.78 30.24 -7.94
CA ASN A 675 -24.83 30.80 -6.98
C ASN A 675 -25.59 31.20 -5.71
N ARG A 676 -25.49 30.41 -4.64
CA ARG A 676 -26.21 30.62 -3.38
C ARG A 676 -25.96 32.01 -2.78
N ARG A 677 -24.75 32.55 -2.93
CA ARG A 677 -24.37 33.89 -2.42
C ARG A 677 -25.11 35.05 -3.12
N GLN A 678 -25.82 34.78 -4.22
CA GLN A 678 -26.62 35.77 -4.95
C GLN A 678 -28.14 35.54 -4.81
N VAL A 679 -28.59 34.60 -3.95
CA VAL A 679 -30.02 34.33 -3.72
C VAL A 679 -30.53 35.15 -2.53
N ARG A 680 -31.42 36.10 -2.80
CA ARG A 680 -31.83 37.13 -1.82
C ARG A 680 -32.63 36.54 -0.67
N GLY A 681 -32.18 36.80 0.56
CA GLY A 681 -32.77 36.27 1.79
C GLY A 681 -32.47 34.78 2.05
N LEU A 682 -31.67 34.14 1.20
CA LEU A 682 -31.29 32.73 1.29
C LEU A 682 -29.77 32.51 1.18
N GLU A 683 -28.97 33.59 1.25
CA GLU A 683 -27.53 33.66 0.96
C GLU A 683 -26.67 32.72 1.81
N HIS A 684 -27.20 32.30 2.96
CA HIS A 684 -26.55 31.42 3.93
C HIS A 684 -27.36 30.16 4.24
N ASN A 685 -28.53 29.98 3.63
CA ASN A 685 -29.43 28.87 3.96
C ASN A 685 -28.84 27.53 3.44
N PRO A 686 -28.71 26.48 4.26
CA PRO A 686 -28.22 25.17 3.81
C PRO A 686 -29.31 24.33 3.10
N ASN A 687 -30.59 24.69 3.23
CA ASN A 687 -31.73 24.01 2.62
C ASN A 687 -32.28 24.81 1.42
N LEU A 688 -31.42 25.15 0.46
CA LEU A 688 -31.82 25.88 -0.74
C LEU A 688 -32.54 24.94 -1.73
N ARG A 689 -33.74 25.32 -2.16
CA ARG A 689 -34.59 24.52 -3.07
C ARG A 689 -35.08 25.36 -4.24
N VAL A 690 -35.26 24.73 -5.40
CA VAL A 690 -35.85 25.34 -6.60
C VAL A 690 -37.24 24.79 -6.83
N HIS A 691 -38.19 25.69 -7.02
CA HIS A 691 -39.54 25.40 -7.47
C HIS A 691 -39.62 25.81 -8.94
N PHE A 692 -39.96 24.88 -9.83
CA PHE A 692 -39.91 25.11 -11.28
C PHE A 692 -41.04 24.41 -12.05
N GLY A 693 -41.34 24.94 -13.22
CA GLY A 693 -42.29 24.38 -14.18
C GLY A 693 -41.92 24.78 -15.61
N PHE A 694 -42.53 24.13 -16.60
CA PHE A 694 -42.26 24.44 -18.01
C PHE A 694 -43.45 25.16 -18.65
N ASN A 695 -43.17 25.93 -19.71
CA ASN A 695 -44.15 26.70 -20.49
C ASN A 695 -45.00 27.65 -19.61
N ASN A 696 -44.32 28.51 -18.83
CA ASN A 696 -44.95 29.39 -17.81
C ASN A 696 -45.89 28.61 -16.86
N TRP A 697 -45.33 27.57 -16.23
CA TRP A 697 -45.99 26.68 -15.25
C TRP A 697 -47.19 25.86 -15.76
N GLN A 698 -47.46 25.85 -17.07
CA GLN A 698 -48.54 25.05 -17.66
C GLN A 698 -48.19 23.56 -17.72
N SER A 699 -46.94 23.22 -18.03
CA SER A 699 -46.46 21.83 -18.13
C SER A 699 -45.93 21.32 -16.77
N GLY A 700 -46.76 21.46 -15.72
CA GLY A 700 -46.50 20.97 -14.36
C GLY A 700 -45.60 21.86 -13.50
N CYS A 701 -45.49 21.51 -12.21
CA CYS A 701 -44.74 22.23 -11.18
C CYS A 701 -44.04 21.23 -10.24
N GLN A 702 -42.76 21.44 -9.93
CA GLN A 702 -41.92 20.54 -9.11
C GLN A 702 -40.98 21.32 -8.19
N GLU A 703 -40.74 20.81 -6.97
CA GLU A 703 -39.82 21.41 -5.99
C GLU A 703 -38.68 20.43 -5.65
N ILE A 704 -37.42 20.80 -5.95
CA ILE A 704 -36.24 19.95 -5.75
C ILE A 704 -35.16 20.72 -4.96
N GLY A 705 -34.51 20.06 -4.00
CA GLY A 705 -33.39 20.62 -3.26
C GLY A 705 -32.10 20.65 -4.08
N LEU A 706 -31.37 21.77 -4.06
CA LEU A 706 -30.07 21.87 -4.70
C LEU A 706 -28.98 21.27 -3.80
N LYS A 707 -27.87 20.86 -4.41
CA LYS A 707 -26.70 20.31 -3.72
C LYS A 707 -25.46 21.19 -3.98
N PRO A 708 -24.55 21.39 -3.02
CA PRO A 708 -23.31 22.13 -3.24
C PRO A 708 -22.43 21.42 -4.27
N THR A 709 -21.65 22.18 -5.06
CA THR A 709 -20.78 21.64 -6.13
C THR A 709 -19.29 21.90 -5.87
N SER A 710 -18.43 21.18 -6.59
CA SER A 710 -16.97 21.38 -6.67
C SER A 710 -16.53 22.45 -7.67
N LEU A 711 -17.48 23.20 -8.24
CA LEU A 711 -17.19 24.28 -9.18
C LEU A 711 -16.44 25.42 -8.49
N TRP A 712 -15.68 26.18 -9.29
CA TRP A 712 -14.83 27.28 -8.81
C TRP A 712 -15.56 28.23 -7.84
N ARG A 713 -14.94 28.46 -6.68
CA ARG A 713 -15.47 29.28 -5.58
C ARG A 713 -14.64 30.55 -5.40
N GLY A 714 -15.28 31.57 -4.87
CA GLY A 714 -14.69 32.86 -4.54
C GLY A 714 -15.53 33.59 -3.50
N GLU A 715 -15.11 34.77 -3.07
CA GLU A 715 -15.73 35.52 -1.96
C GLU A 715 -17.25 35.69 -2.08
N ASN A 716 -17.76 35.87 -3.30
CA ASN A 716 -19.18 36.03 -3.62
C ASN A 716 -19.76 34.85 -4.44
N ILE A 717 -19.12 33.67 -4.42
CA ILE A 717 -19.39 32.58 -5.39
C ILE A 717 -19.41 31.20 -4.70
N ASP A 718 -20.61 30.60 -4.65
CA ASP A 718 -20.94 29.34 -3.99
C ASP A 718 -21.96 28.59 -4.87
N TRP A 719 -21.49 27.81 -5.84
CA TRP A 719 -22.34 27.14 -6.83
C TRP A 719 -23.00 25.87 -6.26
N TRP A 720 -24.33 25.83 -6.34
CA TRP A 720 -25.21 24.71 -5.99
C TRP A 720 -26.00 24.27 -7.23
N SER A 721 -26.41 23.00 -7.33
CA SER A 721 -27.07 22.49 -8.54
C SER A 721 -28.17 21.46 -8.32
N THR A 722 -29.02 21.28 -9.33
CA THR A 722 -29.92 20.12 -9.46
C THR A 722 -30.13 19.73 -10.92
N THR A 723 -30.32 18.44 -11.17
CA THR A 723 -30.69 17.87 -12.47
C THR A 723 -32.20 17.96 -12.70
N MET A 724 -32.61 18.13 -13.95
CA MET A 724 -34.00 18.11 -14.42
C MET A 724 -34.08 17.53 -15.84
N THR A 725 -35.22 16.92 -16.19
CA THR A 725 -35.49 16.51 -17.58
C THR A 725 -36.36 17.56 -18.25
N VAL A 726 -35.93 18.07 -19.41
CA VAL A 726 -36.69 19.05 -20.19
C VAL A 726 -37.74 18.33 -21.05
N PRO A 727 -39.05 18.62 -20.91
CA PRO A 727 -40.09 18.01 -21.74
C PRO A 727 -39.88 18.24 -23.24
N SER A 728 -40.42 17.34 -24.08
CA SER A 728 -40.31 17.43 -25.55
C SER A 728 -41.21 18.52 -26.16
N ASP A 729 -42.23 18.97 -25.42
CA ASP A 729 -43.11 20.09 -25.73
C ASP A 729 -42.61 21.44 -25.16
N ALA A 730 -41.56 21.45 -24.33
CA ALA A 730 -41.10 22.66 -23.68
C ALA A 730 -40.48 23.67 -24.67
N SER A 731 -40.97 24.91 -24.64
CA SER A 731 -40.29 26.10 -25.19
C SER A 731 -39.62 26.94 -24.11
N GLU A 732 -40.02 26.79 -22.84
CA GLU A 732 -39.51 27.58 -21.73
C GLU A 732 -39.47 26.78 -20.41
N LEU A 733 -38.46 27.05 -19.58
CA LEU A 733 -38.39 26.71 -18.16
C LEU A 733 -38.59 28.00 -17.34
N SER A 734 -39.49 27.95 -16.36
CA SER A 734 -39.78 29.03 -15.41
C SER A 734 -39.49 28.54 -13.98
N PHE A 735 -38.78 29.32 -13.15
CA PHE A 735 -38.44 28.89 -11.78
C PHE A 735 -38.32 30.04 -10.76
N VAL A 736 -38.38 29.69 -9.47
CA VAL A 736 -38.10 30.55 -8.30
C VAL A 736 -37.38 29.72 -7.22
N LEU A 737 -36.79 30.37 -6.22
CA LEU A 737 -36.00 29.70 -5.17
C LEU A 737 -36.67 29.89 -3.79
N THR A 738 -36.57 28.88 -2.92
CA THR A 738 -37.19 28.88 -1.58
C THR A 738 -36.43 27.99 -0.59
N ASP A 739 -36.76 28.14 0.69
CA ASP A 739 -36.40 27.22 1.78
C ASP A 739 -37.54 26.25 2.17
N SER A 740 -38.69 26.32 1.48
CA SER A 740 -39.98 25.68 1.80
C SER A 740 -40.64 26.10 3.11
N HIS A 741 -40.12 27.12 3.81
CA HIS A 741 -40.61 27.62 5.11
C HIS A 741 -41.19 29.05 5.03
N GLY A 742 -41.29 29.60 3.82
CA GLY A 742 -41.98 30.87 3.53
C GLY A 742 -41.08 31.96 2.96
N ILE A 743 -39.76 31.73 2.87
CA ILE A 743 -38.83 32.66 2.22
C ILE A 743 -38.71 32.28 0.74
N TRP A 744 -38.75 33.29 -0.14
CA TRP A 744 -38.69 33.11 -1.59
C TRP A 744 -37.82 34.19 -2.24
N ASP A 745 -36.86 33.79 -3.10
CA ASP A 745 -36.34 34.69 -4.13
C ASP A 745 -37.15 34.45 -5.41
N ASN A 746 -38.10 35.36 -5.63
CA ASN A 746 -38.97 35.41 -6.80
C ASN A 746 -38.68 36.67 -7.64
N ASN A 747 -37.42 37.06 -7.81
CA ASN A 747 -37.00 38.09 -8.78
C ASN A 747 -37.85 39.38 -8.77
N TYR A 748 -38.09 39.94 -7.58
CA TYR A 748 -38.97 41.09 -7.33
C TYR A 748 -40.43 40.90 -7.82
N GLY A 749 -41.00 39.71 -7.65
CA GLY A 749 -42.35 39.36 -8.08
C GLY A 749 -42.45 38.76 -9.49
N ASN A 750 -41.36 38.23 -10.03
CA ASN A 750 -41.26 37.63 -11.37
C ASN A 750 -40.62 36.22 -11.31
N ASN A 751 -40.77 35.44 -12.37
CA ASN A 751 -40.06 34.16 -12.49
C ASN A 751 -38.65 34.38 -13.06
N TYR A 752 -37.71 33.51 -12.71
CA TYR A 752 -36.51 33.27 -13.52
C TYR A 752 -36.88 32.42 -14.74
N VAL A 753 -36.23 32.66 -15.87
CA VAL A 753 -36.63 32.09 -17.16
C VAL A 753 -35.42 31.59 -17.94
N CYS A 754 -35.55 30.39 -18.53
CA CYS A 754 -34.60 29.82 -19.49
C CYS A 754 -35.35 29.38 -20.75
N GLN A 755 -34.88 29.80 -21.93
CA GLN A 755 -35.46 29.42 -23.22
C GLN A 755 -34.97 28.03 -23.67
N VAL A 756 -35.88 27.24 -24.26
CA VAL A 756 -35.62 25.88 -24.74
C VAL A 756 -35.62 25.85 -26.27
N LYS A 757 -34.60 25.24 -26.87
CA LYS A 757 -34.51 25.01 -28.32
C LYS A 757 -35.06 23.64 -28.72
N ARG A 758 -35.59 23.56 -29.94
CA ARG A 758 -35.81 22.29 -30.64
C ARG A 758 -34.57 21.92 -31.45
N PRO A 759 -34.27 20.62 -31.67
CA PRO A 759 -33.20 20.19 -32.57
C PRO A 759 -33.36 20.75 -33.99
N ARG A 760 -32.24 20.89 -34.70
CA ARG A 760 -32.20 21.22 -36.14
C ARG A 760 -31.50 20.09 -36.89
N GLU A 761 -32.10 19.65 -37.98
CA GLU A 761 -31.39 18.96 -39.07
C GLU A 761 -30.43 19.96 -39.75
N LEU A 762 -29.30 19.47 -40.26
CA LEU A 762 -28.23 20.29 -40.83
C LEU A 762 -27.82 19.78 -42.21
N ASP A 763 -28.43 20.36 -43.24
CA ASP A 763 -28.00 20.23 -44.62
C ASP A 763 -26.72 21.05 -44.91
N GLY A 764 -25.86 20.49 -45.76
CA GLY A 764 -25.07 21.24 -46.73
C GLY A 764 -24.00 22.22 -46.25
N VAL A 765 -22.81 21.72 -45.88
CA VAL A 765 -21.55 22.48 -45.98
C VAL A 765 -20.53 21.68 -46.80
N ALA A 766 -19.84 22.33 -47.72
CA ALA A 766 -19.01 21.67 -48.74
C ALA A 766 -17.73 21.03 -48.16
N LYS A 767 -17.44 19.80 -48.54
CA LYS A 767 -16.19 19.11 -48.19
C LYS A 767 -14.98 19.81 -48.81
N ARG A 768 -14.09 20.35 -47.97
CA ARG A 768 -12.65 20.42 -48.32
C ARG A 768 -12.10 18.99 -48.37
N SER A 769 -11.16 18.72 -49.28
CA SER A 769 -10.48 17.44 -49.37
C SER A 769 -9.67 17.15 -48.10
N GLU A 770 -9.98 16.05 -47.43
CA GLU A 770 -9.30 15.62 -46.20
C GLU A 770 -7.82 15.25 -46.49
N PRO A 771 -6.84 15.73 -45.68
CA PRO A 771 -5.47 15.24 -45.75
C PRO A 771 -5.39 13.81 -45.20
N ARG A 772 -4.61 12.95 -45.86
CA ARG A 772 -4.38 11.57 -45.41
C ARG A 772 -3.71 11.55 -44.03
N GLY A 773 -4.32 10.91 -43.04
CA GLY A 773 -3.67 10.64 -41.75
C GLY A 773 -4.56 10.76 -40.51
N VAL A 774 -5.70 11.45 -40.59
CA VAL A 774 -6.62 11.66 -39.44
C VAL A 774 -7.96 10.99 -39.71
N GLU A 775 -8.54 10.35 -38.68
CA GLU A 775 -9.81 9.61 -38.77
C GLU A 775 -10.98 10.41 -38.19
N SER A 776 -10.80 10.94 -36.98
CA SER A 776 -11.74 11.83 -36.31
C SER A 776 -10.99 12.94 -35.58
N VAL A 777 -11.68 14.07 -35.36
CA VAL A 777 -11.20 15.14 -34.47
C VAL A 777 -12.35 15.63 -33.61
N GLU A 778 -12.28 15.32 -32.32
CA GLU A 778 -13.16 15.89 -31.30
C GLU A 778 -12.53 17.17 -30.74
N SER A 779 -13.33 18.07 -30.19
CA SER A 779 -12.85 19.36 -29.67
C SER A 779 -13.76 19.87 -28.55
N MET A 780 -13.16 20.25 -27.43
CA MET A 780 -13.85 20.66 -26.21
C MET A 780 -13.11 21.81 -25.52
N PRO A 781 -13.79 22.75 -24.84
CA PRO A 781 -13.12 23.68 -23.93
C PRO A 781 -12.39 22.89 -22.85
N HIS A 782 -11.17 23.33 -22.49
CA HIS A 782 -10.42 22.76 -21.38
C HIS A 782 -9.42 23.80 -20.88
N ALA A 783 -9.47 24.09 -19.57
CA ALA A 783 -8.51 24.95 -18.89
C ALA A 783 -8.26 26.28 -19.63
N ALA A 784 -9.31 27.08 -19.82
CA ALA A 784 -9.35 28.35 -20.58
C ALA A 784 -8.97 28.31 -22.09
N GLY A 785 -8.31 27.24 -22.56
CA GLY A 785 -8.06 26.96 -23.97
C GLY A 785 -9.06 25.95 -24.56
N THR A 786 -8.66 25.30 -25.66
CA THR A 786 -9.43 24.22 -26.30
C THR A 786 -8.57 22.96 -26.40
N LEU A 787 -9.09 21.83 -25.95
CA LEU A 787 -8.49 20.52 -26.14
C LEU A 787 -9.10 19.84 -27.37
N HIS A 788 -8.26 19.45 -28.32
CA HIS A 788 -8.59 18.68 -29.51
C HIS A 788 -8.08 17.25 -29.34
N ILE A 789 -8.90 16.24 -29.65
CA ILE A 789 -8.50 14.83 -29.63
C ILE A 789 -8.52 14.32 -31.07
N LEU A 790 -7.36 13.94 -31.60
CA LEU A 790 -7.20 13.43 -32.96
C LEU A 790 -6.98 11.92 -32.92
N ALA A 791 -7.83 11.15 -33.61
CA ALA A 791 -7.54 9.76 -33.95
C ALA A 791 -6.72 9.71 -35.25
N LEU A 792 -5.60 8.99 -35.25
CA LEU A 792 -4.73 8.84 -36.43
C LEU A 792 -5.05 7.55 -37.20
N THR A 793 -5.30 7.65 -38.50
CA THR A 793 -5.71 6.49 -39.34
C THR A 793 -4.62 5.42 -39.43
N LYS A 794 -5.04 4.16 -39.35
CA LYS A 794 -4.18 2.99 -39.52
C LYS A 794 -3.70 2.86 -40.97
N ARG A 795 -2.40 3.08 -41.21
CA ARG A 795 -1.78 3.09 -42.54
C ARG A 795 -2.02 1.78 -43.32
N GLN A 796 -2.92 1.81 -44.30
CA GLN A 796 -2.97 0.78 -45.34
C GLN A 796 -1.84 0.97 -46.36
N GLY A 797 -1.23 -0.13 -46.81
CA GLY A 797 -0.24 -0.13 -47.90
C GLY A 797 1.21 -0.21 -47.45
N GLY A 798 1.75 -1.42 -47.46
CA GLY A 798 3.17 -1.75 -47.28
C GLY A 798 3.39 -3.24 -47.51
N SER A 799 4.44 -3.65 -48.23
CA SER A 799 4.68 -5.07 -48.52
C SER A 799 5.15 -5.82 -47.26
N ALA A 800 4.99 -7.15 -47.25
CA ALA A 800 5.22 -7.98 -46.07
C ALA A 800 6.64 -7.87 -45.46
N ALA A 801 7.64 -7.44 -46.23
CA ALA A 801 9.00 -7.20 -45.77
C ALA A 801 9.10 -6.05 -44.75
N THR A 802 8.18 -5.08 -44.77
CA THR A 802 8.19 -3.90 -43.88
C THR A 802 7.54 -4.17 -42.51
N ARG A 803 7.05 -5.40 -42.26
CA ARG A 803 6.30 -5.77 -41.04
C ARG A 803 7.14 -5.84 -39.76
N ALA A 804 8.45 -5.55 -39.82
CA ALA A 804 9.32 -5.47 -38.65
C ALA A 804 8.98 -4.28 -37.74
N ASN A 805 8.53 -3.15 -38.31
CA ASN A 805 8.20 -1.94 -37.54
C ASN A 805 6.79 -2.06 -36.92
N LYS A 806 6.71 -2.76 -35.78
CA LYS A 806 5.50 -2.97 -34.97
C LYS A 806 4.99 -1.66 -34.31
N TRP A 807 4.36 -0.79 -35.09
CA TRP A 807 3.45 0.23 -34.57
C TRP A 807 2.05 -0.41 -34.44
N THR A 808 1.78 -1.05 -33.31
CA THR A 808 0.73 -2.08 -33.19
C THR A 808 -0.64 -1.64 -32.69
N GLU A 809 -0.80 -0.40 -32.22
CA GLU A 809 -2.09 0.15 -31.74
C GLU A 809 -2.36 1.54 -32.32
N GLU A 810 -3.63 1.96 -32.34
CA GLU A 810 -4.02 3.31 -32.74
C GLU A 810 -3.56 4.32 -31.68
N LYS A 811 -2.78 5.32 -32.09
CA LYS A 811 -2.42 6.45 -31.22
C LYS A 811 -3.37 7.62 -31.41
N ARG A 812 -3.98 8.05 -30.31
CA ARG A 812 -4.58 9.37 -30.19
C ARG A 812 -3.50 10.42 -29.96
N VAL A 813 -3.66 11.59 -30.57
CA VAL A 813 -2.85 12.78 -30.25
C VAL A 813 -3.81 13.84 -29.71
N ARG A 814 -3.49 14.37 -28.52
CA ARG A 814 -4.25 15.40 -27.85
C ARG A 814 -3.53 16.72 -28.04
N VAL A 815 -4.20 17.70 -28.63
CA VAL A 815 -3.63 19.03 -28.86
C VAL A 815 -4.41 20.04 -28.05
N TRP A 816 -3.77 20.67 -27.07
CA TRP A 816 -4.36 21.81 -26.38
C TRP A 816 -3.86 23.11 -27.01
N THR A 817 -4.78 23.97 -27.37
CA THR A 817 -4.52 25.30 -27.96
C THR A 817 -4.90 26.41 -26.99
N PRO A 818 -4.12 27.50 -26.93
CA PRO A 818 -4.28 28.55 -25.92
C PRO A 818 -5.55 29.41 -26.14
N PRO A 819 -6.01 30.15 -25.11
CA PRO A 819 -7.05 31.16 -25.28
C PRO A 819 -6.68 32.15 -26.39
N GLY A 820 -7.62 32.40 -27.30
CA GLY A 820 -7.42 33.32 -28.44
C GLY A 820 -6.71 32.72 -29.67
N PHE A 821 -6.38 31.43 -29.66
CA PHE A 821 -5.73 30.74 -30.79
C PHE A 821 -6.52 30.87 -32.11
N ASP A 822 -5.87 31.44 -33.12
CA ASP A 822 -6.33 31.45 -34.53
C ASP A 822 -5.23 30.84 -35.43
N PRO A 823 -5.45 29.66 -36.04
CA PRO A 823 -4.48 29.03 -36.94
C PRO A 823 -4.43 29.69 -38.32
N GLN A 824 -5.32 30.64 -38.63
CA GLN A 824 -5.26 31.48 -39.84
C GLN A 824 -4.47 32.78 -39.59
N ARG A 825 -4.22 33.13 -38.32
CA ARG A 825 -3.39 34.27 -37.89
C ARG A 825 -2.41 33.84 -36.78
N PRO A 826 -1.48 32.91 -37.06
CA PRO A 826 -0.40 32.57 -36.13
C PRO A 826 0.58 33.74 -35.96
N PRO A 827 1.37 33.74 -34.86
CA PRO A 827 2.51 34.65 -34.73
C PRO A 827 3.60 34.34 -35.77
N PRO A 828 4.59 35.25 -35.96
CA PRO A 828 5.76 35.00 -36.80
C PRO A 828 6.45 33.67 -36.46
N GLY A 829 6.75 32.88 -37.49
CA GLY A 829 7.34 31.54 -37.33
C GLY A 829 6.41 30.45 -36.79
N GLY A 830 5.13 30.74 -36.53
CA GLY A 830 4.16 29.80 -35.97
C GLY A 830 4.15 29.78 -34.43
N TYR A 831 3.08 29.26 -33.83
CA TYR A 831 2.97 29.15 -32.37
C TYR A 831 4.07 28.26 -31.80
N PRO A 832 4.76 28.64 -30.71
CA PRO A 832 5.63 27.73 -29.98
C PRO A 832 4.88 26.48 -29.50
N VAL A 833 5.59 25.36 -29.35
CA VAL A 833 4.95 24.06 -29.08
C VAL A 833 5.73 23.20 -28.10
N LEU A 834 5.00 22.64 -27.11
CA LEU A 834 5.49 21.62 -26.19
C LEU A 834 4.92 20.25 -26.56
N VAL A 835 5.78 19.34 -27.00
CA VAL A 835 5.44 17.94 -27.29
C VAL A 835 5.60 17.09 -26.02
N MET A 836 4.48 16.63 -25.45
CA MET A 836 4.48 15.75 -24.28
C MET A 836 4.24 14.29 -24.64
N GLN A 837 4.92 13.40 -23.93
CA GLN A 837 4.64 11.96 -23.93
C GLN A 837 3.60 11.59 -22.87
N ASP A 838 3.12 10.34 -22.91
CA ASP A 838 2.07 9.83 -22.00
C ASP A 838 0.82 10.71 -21.99
N GLY A 839 0.32 11.07 -23.19
CA GLY A 839 -0.70 12.09 -23.39
C GLY A 839 -1.99 11.92 -22.60
N GLN A 840 -2.35 10.69 -22.24
CA GLN A 840 -3.48 10.39 -21.36
C GLN A 840 -3.30 10.91 -19.92
N ASN A 841 -2.06 11.06 -19.43
CA ASN A 841 -1.75 11.59 -18.10
C ASN A 841 -1.59 13.13 -18.08
N MET A 842 -1.77 13.85 -19.20
CA MET A 842 -1.36 15.27 -19.30
C MET A 842 -2.42 16.28 -18.84
N PHE A 843 -3.71 16.00 -19.00
CA PHE A 843 -4.76 17.03 -18.93
C PHE A 843 -5.75 16.87 -17.78
N GLU A 844 -6.29 15.67 -17.59
CA GLU A 844 -7.40 15.41 -16.67
C GLU A 844 -7.11 14.19 -15.80
N ASP A 845 -7.42 14.29 -14.51
CA ASP A 845 -7.03 13.29 -13.50
C ASP A 845 -7.72 11.94 -13.72
N TRP A 846 -8.95 11.94 -14.26
CA TRP A 846 -9.72 10.74 -14.59
C TRP A 846 -9.23 9.99 -15.84
N LEU A 847 -8.39 10.63 -16.68
CA LEU A 847 -7.72 9.98 -17.82
C LEU A 847 -6.33 9.43 -17.45
N ALA A 848 -5.74 9.91 -16.35
CA ALA A 848 -4.38 9.61 -15.97
C ALA A 848 -4.25 8.23 -15.30
N HIS A 849 -3.19 7.49 -15.63
CA HIS A 849 -3.00 6.11 -15.20
C HIS A 849 -3.03 5.90 -13.66
N GLN A 850 -2.60 6.89 -12.88
CA GLN A 850 -2.59 6.86 -11.41
C GLN A 850 -3.75 7.65 -10.77
N GLY A 851 -4.73 8.12 -11.55
CA GLY A 851 -5.81 8.99 -11.06
C GLY A 851 -5.38 10.42 -10.73
N VAL A 852 -4.17 10.83 -11.15
CA VAL A 852 -3.62 12.19 -11.02
C VAL A 852 -2.90 12.53 -12.32
N SER A 853 -3.24 13.67 -12.92
CA SER A 853 -2.61 14.17 -14.14
C SER A 853 -1.52 15.20 -13.85
N TRP A 854 -0.73 15.53 -14.87
CA TRP A 854 0.22 16.63 -14.84
C TRP A 854 -0.44 18.02 -14.88
N ARG A 855 -1.75 18.10 -15.15
CA ARG A 855 -2.52 19.34 -15.33
C ARG A 855 -1.81 20.36 -16.23
N VAL A 856 -1.25 19.89 -17.35
CA VAL A 856 -0.43 20.70 -18.29
C VAL A 856 -1.25 21.84 -18.89
N GLY A 857 -2.51 21.59 -19.27
CA GLY A 857 -3.41 22.63 -19.80
C GLY A 857 -3.69 23.75 -18.80
N TYR A 858 -3.93 23.41 -17.54
CA TYR A 858 -4.11 24.39 -16.46
C TYR A 858 -2.83 25.21 -16.21
N THR A 859 -1.67 24.55 -16.19
CA THR A 859 -0.37 25.21 -15.97
C THR A 859 0.00 26.13 -17.14
N ALA A 860 -0.21 25.69 -18.38
CA ALA A 860 -0.01 26.49 -19.57
C ALA A 860 -0.92 27.73 -19.59
N SER A 861 -2.21 27.56 -19.26
CA SER A 861 -3.15 28.68 -19.19
C SER A 861 -2.85 29.67 -18.07
N ASP A 862 -2.44 29.22 -16.89
CA ASP A 862 -2.06 30.13 -15.80
C ASP A 862 -0.87 31.02 -16.22
N LEU A 863 0.16 30.42 -16.83
CA LEU A 863 1.34 31.14 -17.33
C LEU A 863 1.00 32.07 -18.53
N VAL A 864 0.15 31.64 -19.46
CA VAL A 864 -0.23 32.45 -20.64
C VAL A 864 -1.20 33.58 -20.25
N THR A 865 -2.19 33.34 -19.40
CA THR A 865 -3.19 34.37 -19.02
C THR A 865 -2.65 35.41 -18.06
N ARG A 866 -1.60 35.08 -17.28
CA ARG A 866 -0.82 36.06 -16.50
C ARG A 866 0.18 36.87 -17.36
N GLY A 867 0.41 36.46 -18.61
CA GLY A 867 1.44 37.06 -19.46
C GLY A 867 2.87 36.71 -19.04
N GLU A 868 3.08 35.58 -18.35
CA GLU A 868 4.42 35.08 -18.00
C GLU A 868 5.08 34.33 -19.17
N LEU A 869 4.28 33.70 -20.04
CA LEU A 869 4.71 33.05 -21.27
C LEU A 869 3.84 33.48 -22.46
N PRO A 870 4.38 33.49 -23.70
CA PRO A 870 3.60 33.77 -24.90
C PRO A 870 2.63 32.61 -25.19
N PRO A 871 1.51 32.83 -25.91
CA PRO A 871 0.57 31.76 -26.26
C PRO A 871 1.24 30.61 -27.03
N PHE A 872 1.25 29.42 -26.44
CA PHE A 872 1.88 28.21 -26.99
C PHE A 872 0.91 27.03 -27.02
N VAL A 873 1.19 26.04 -27.87
CA VAL A 873 0.37 24.84 -28.07
C VAL A 873 1.00 23.64 -27.34
N VAL A 874 0.19 22.77 -26.75
CA VAL A 874 0.67 21.51 -26.14
C VAL A 874 0.21 20.33 -26.97
N VAL A 875 1.14 19.46 -27.38
CA VAL A 875 0.91 18.30 -28.26
C VAL A 875 1.27 17.04 -27.50
N ALA A 876 0.26 16.41 -26.91
CA ALA A 876 0.40 15.27 -26.02
C ALA A 876 0.05 13.95 -26.72
N VAL A 877 1.01 13.03 -26.82
CA VAL A 877 0.87 11.77 -27.55
C VAL A 877 0.53 10.63 -26.60
N ASP A 878 -0.65 10.00 -26.73
CA ASP A 878 -1.06 8.88 -25.86
C ASP A 878 -0.02 7.74 -25.92
N SER A 879 0.23 7.10 -24.78
CA SER A 879 1.11 5.94 -24.68
C SER A 879 0.53 4.72 -25.43
N ALA A 880 1.38 3.77 -25.82
CA ALA A 880 0.95 2.57 -26.54
C ALA A 880 0.60 1.40 -25.58
N GLY A 881 -0.13 1.70 -24.49
CA GLY A 881 -0.52 0.71 -23.48
C GLY A 881 0.64 -0.16 -23.00
N ALA A 882 0.49 -1.48 -23.11
CA ALA A 882 1.53 -2.46 -22.76
C ALA A 882 2.85 -2.27 -23.55
N MET A 883 2.79 -1.68 -24.74
CA MET A 883 3.95 -1.38 -25.59
C MET A 883 4.61 -0.02 -25.29
N ARG A 884 4.21 0.69 -24.21
CA ARG A 884 4.83 1.95 -23.78
C ARG A 884 6.36 1.86 -23.69
N SER A 885 6.87 0.82 -23.02
CA SER A 885 8.31 0.62 -22.79
C SER A 885 9.10 0.31 -24.06
N LEU A 886 8.51 -0.34 -25.07
CA LEU A 886 9.13 -0.52 -26.39
C LEU A 886 9.42 0.84 -27.05
N ASN A 887 8.45 1.76 -26.99
CA ASN A 887 8.54 3.07 -27.65
C ASN A 887 9.44 4.06 -26.91
N TYR A 888 9.68 3.88 -25.61
CA TYR A 888 10.37 4.88 -24.76
C TYR A 888 11.76 4.46 -24.26
N LEU A 889 12.20 3.23 -24.51
CA LEU A 889 13.53 2.75 -24.09
C LEU A 889 14.43 2.43 -25.30
N PRO A 890 15.69 2.94 -25.34
CA PRO A 890 16.62 2.68 -26.44
C PRO A 890 17.17 1.25 -26.44
N TYR A 891 17.08 0.54 -25.31
CA TYR A 891 17.59 -0.82 -25.15
C TYR A 891 16.51 -1.76 -24.60
N PRO A 892 16.59 -3.07 -24.94
CA PRO A 892 15.94 -4.12 -24.18
C PRO A 892 16.39 -4.11 -22.70
N PRO A 893 15.65 -4.77 -21.80
CA PRO A 893 15.98 -4.81 -20.39
C PRO A 893 17.29 -5.56 -20.15
N GLY A 894 18.10 -5.05 -19.24
CA GLY A 894 19.35 -5.69 -18.82
C GLY A 894 19.13 -6.82 -17.82
N LYS A 895 20.22 -7.27 -17.19
CA LYS A 895 20.18 -8.31 -16.15
C LYS A 895 19.63 -7.83 -14.80
N GLY A 896 19.40 -6.52 -14.65
CA GLY A 896 18.77 -5.90 -13.49
C GLY A 896 19.77 -5.42 -12.45
N ALA A 897 20.23 -4.17 -12.59
CA ALA A 897 20.81 -3.42 -11.47
C ALA A 897 19.78 -3.20 -10.34
N GLY A 898 20.25 -2.89 -9.12
CA GLY A 898 19.40 -2.46 -7.99
C GLY A 898 18.35 -3.45 -7.47
N GLY A 899 18.33 -4.69 -7.98
CA GLY A 899 17.30 -5.69 -7.68
C GLY A 899 16.07 -5.67 -8.60
N PHE A 900 16.01 -4.77 -9.59
CA PHE A 900 14.84 -4.62 -10.50
C PHE A 900 14.65 -5.77 -11.52
N ARG A 901 15.40 -6.87 -11.40
CA ARG A 901 15.48 -7.95 -12.40
C ARG A 901 14.12 -8.56 -12.79
N GLY A 902 13.23 -8.79 -11.81
CA GLY A 902 11.91 -9.39 -12.05
C GLY A 902 10.86 -8.44 -12.66
N ASP A 903 11.08 -7.11 -12.55
CA ASP A 903 10.27 -6.12 -13.27
C ASP A 903 10.81 -5.90 -14.69
N ALA A 904 12.13 -5.93 -14.86
CA ALA A 904 12.81 -5.64 -16.12
C ALA A 904 12.34 -6.55 -17.28
N GLU A 905 12.17 -7.85 -17.04
CA GLU A 905 11.69 -8.82 -18.05
C GLU A 905 10.30 -8.48 -18.65
N ARG A 906 9.53 -7.58 -18.01
CA ARG A 906 8.20 -7.14 -18.47
C ARG A 906 8.23 -6.00 -19.48
N TRP A 907 9.40 -5.43 -19.79
CA TRP A 907 9.52 -4.22 -20.59
C TRP A 907 10.42 -4.44 -21.82
N PRO A 908 9.86 -4.79 -22.99
CA PRO A 908 10.64 -5.28 -24.13
C PRO A 908 11.75 -4.34 -24.64
N GLY A 909 11.51 -3.01 -24.62
CA GLY A 909 12.51 -1.99 -24.98
C GLY A 909 13.09 -2.09 -26.40
N GLY A 910 14.02 -1.20 -26.73
CA GLY A 910 14.76 -1.22 -28.00
C GLY A 910 14.03 -0.66 -29.23
N GLY A 911 12.88 -0.01 -29.06
CA GLY A 911 12.07 0.55 -30.16
C GLY A 911 12.08 2.07 -30.26
N LEU A 912 12.77 2.78 -29.36
CA LEU A 912 12.74 4.24 -29.23
C LEU A 912 13.11 4.98 -30.51
N GLU A 913 14.16 4.58 -31.23
CA GLU A 913 14.54 5.21 -32.50
C GLU A 913 13.40 5.15 -33.54
N ALA A 914 12.76 3.98 -33.68
CA ALA A 914 11.64 3.81 -34.61
C ALA A 914 10.39 4.60 -34.19
N TYR A 915 10.22 4.84 -32.88
CA TYR A 915 9.18 5.74 -32.37
C TYR A 915 9.51 7.22 -32.65
N MET A 916 10.74 7.67 -32.37
CA MET A 916 11.17 9.05 -32.54
C MET A 916 11.22 9.47 -34.01
N THR A 917 11.78 8.65 -34.89
CA THR A 917 11.74 8.88 -36.34
C THR A 917 10.30 9.05 -36.84
N ARG A 918 9.36 8.20 -36.39
CA ARG A 918 7.96 8.34 -36.79
C ARG A 918 7.27 9.57 -36.19
N LEU A 919 7.62 9.97 -34.97
CA LEU A 919 7.12 11.22 -34.38
C LEU A 919 7.58 12.44 -35.21
N VAL A 920 8.86 12.49 -35.57
CA VAL A 920 9.48 13.60 -36.29
C VAL A 920 9.06 13.65 -37.77
N GLU A 921 8.97 12.50 -38.44
CA GLU A 921 8.70 12.43 -39.89
C GLU A 921 7.20 12.37 -40.25
N GLU A 922 6.33 11.82 -39.39
CA GLU A 922 4.89 11.68 -39.68
C GLU A 922 4.00 12.57 -38.79
N ILE A 923 4.22 12.60 -37.47
CA ILE A 923 3.29 13.27 -36.54
C ILE A 923 3.53 14.78 -36.49
N MET A 924 4.77 15.23 -36.29
CA MET A 924 5.09 16.66 -36.19
C MET A 924 4.68 17.47 -37.43
N PRO A 925 4.92 17.02 -38.68
CA PRO A 925 4.49 17.75 -39.88
C PRO A 925 2.96 17.86 -40.01
N LEU A 926 2.22 16.81 -39.60
CA LEU A 926 0.75 16.82 -39.58
C LEU A 926 0.20 17.84 -38.57
N ILE A 927 0.84 17.95 -37.41
CA ILE A 927 0.46 18.90 -36.36
C ILE A 927 0.84 20.34 -36.75
N GLN A 928 2.05 20.56 -37.30
CA GLN A 928 2.50 21.83 -37.86
C GLN A 928 1.54 22.33 -38.95
N GLN A 929 1.15 21.47 -39.90
CA GLN A 929 0.19 21.83 -40.95
C GLN A 929 -1.20 22.17 -40.40
N ARG A 930 -1.68 21.48 -39.36
CA ARG A 930 -3.05 21.65 -38.85
C ARG A 930 -3.21 22.77 -37.84
N PHE A 931 -2.21 23.02 -36.99
CA PHE A 931 -2.28 23.95 -35.86
C PHE A 931 -1.36 25.16 -36.00
N ALA A 932 -0.66 25.32 -37.14
CA ALA A 932 0.26 26.42 -37.40
C ALA A 932 1.32 26.61 -36.28
N VAL A 933 1.75 25.49 -35.67
CA VAL A 933 2.85 25.46 -34.71
C VAL A 933 4.20 25.52 -35.43
N SER A 934 5.22 26.00 -34.72
CA SER A 934 6.52 26.27 -35.30
C SER A 934 7.28 25.00 -35.74
N SER A 935 8.23 25.21 -36.66
CA SER A 935 9.27 24.26 -37.03
C SER A 935 10.68 24.78 -36.71
N ASP A 936 10.80 25.92 -36.03
CA ASP A 936 12.06 26.41 -35.48
C ASP A 936 12.37 25.62 -34.19
N PRO A 937 13.50 24.91 -34.09
CA PRO A 937 13.84 24.14 -32.90
C PRO A 937 13.83 24.97 -31.61
N ALA A 938 14.19 26.26 -31.64
CA ALA A 938 14.13 27.12 -30.45
C ALA A 938 12.71 27.21 -29.87
N LYS A 939 11.69 27.20 -30.75
CA LYS A 939 10.26 27.27 -30.43
C LYS A 939 9.58 25.89 -30.29
N VAL A 940 10.34 24.80 -30.32
CA VAL A 940 9.84 23.43 -30.22
C VAL A 940 10.49 22.71 -29.03
N ALA A 941 9.66 22.33 -28.06
CA ALA A 941 10.05 21.60 -26.86
C ALA A 941 9.56 20.15 -26.87
N PHE A 942 10.27 19.25 -26.19
CA PHE A 942 9.88 17.85 -26.02
C PHE A 942 10.07 17.36 -24.57
N GLY A 943 9.13 16.58 -24.04
CA GLY A 943 9.31 16.05 -22.68
C GLY A 943 8.38 14.94 -22.21
N GLY A 944 8.67 14.47 -21.00
CA GLY A 944 7.90 13.46 -20.29
C GLY A 944 8.59 12.92 -19.03
N GLY A 945 7.87 12.07 -18.27
CA GLY A 945 8.35 11.47 -17.03
C GLY A 945 8.79 10.01 -17.15
N SER A 946 9.62 9.51 -16.24
CA SER A 946 9.99 8.09 -16.14
C SER A 946 10.64 7.55 -17.43
N PHE A 947 10.12 6.50 -18.07
CA PHE A 947 10.59 6.05 -19.39
C PHE A 947 10.50 7.15 -20.45
N ALA A 948 9.48 8.02 -20.42
CA ALA A 948 9.41 9.14 -21.33
C ALA A 948 10.45 10.23 -21.03
N GLY A 949 10.96 10.31 -19.79
CA GLY A 949 12.14 11.10 -19.46
C GLY A 949 13.43 10.56 -20.11
N VAL A 950 13.56 9.24 -20.24
CA VAL A 950 14.64 8.62 -21.04
C VAL A 950 14.48 8.96 -22.52
N ALA A 951 13.25 8.89 -23.05
CA ALA A 951 12.95 9.34 -24.41
C ALA A 951 13.25 10.84 -24.62
N ALA A 952 13.06 11.69 -23.61
CA ALA A 952 13.39 13.11 -23.66
C ALA A 952 14.89 13.37 -23.71
N LEU A 953 15.68 12.68 -22.88
CA LEU A 953 17.14 12.74 -22.96
C LEU A 953 17.69 12.16 -24.29
N TYR A 954 17.02 11.14 -24.86
CA TYR A 954 17.33 10.66 -26.20
C TYR A 954 17.03 11.71 -27.28
N ALA A 955 15.89 12.41 -27.18
CA ALA A 955 15.54 13.52 -28.06
C ALA A 955 16.59 14.65 -28.02
N ALA A 956 17.11 14.99 -26.84
CA ALA A 956 18.20 15.95 -26.66
C ALA A 956 19.48 15.57 -27.41
N MET A 957 19.84 14.29 -27.43
CA MET A 957 21.07 13.81 -28.05
C MET A 957 20.94 13.59 -29.56
N HIS A 958 19.80 13.06 -30.02
CA HIS A 958 19.61 12.59 -31.40
C HIS A 958 18.83 13.58 -32.29
N TYR A 959 17.93 14.38 -31.70
CA TYR A 959 17.07 15.32 -32.43
C TYR A 959 17.15 16.79 -31.92
N PRO A 960 18.32 17.34 -31.52
CA PRO A 960 18.44 18.76 -31.11
C PRO A 960 18.21 19.74 -32.28
N HIS A 961 18.17 19.23 -33.51
CA HIS A 961 17.81 19.96 -34.73
C HIS A 961 16.28 19.99 -34.98
N VAL A 962 15.48 19.45 -34.05
CA VAL A 962 14.01 19.49 -34.04
C VAL A 962 13.50 20.01 -32.70
N PHE A 963 14.11 19.58 -31.59
CA PHE A 963 13.73 19.96 -30.23
C PHE A 963 14.86 20.78 -29.59
N GLY A 964 14.74 22.11 -29.61
CA GLY A 964 15.70 23.02 -28.97
C GLY A 964 15.49 23.16 -27.46
N CYS A 965 14.32 22.75 -26.94
CA CYS A 965 14.03 22.68 -25.52
C CYS A 965 13.66 21.23 -25.11
N VAL A 966 14.16 20.76 -23.96
CA VAL A 966 13.87 19.40 -23.46
C VAL A 966 13.50 19.39 -21.99
N LEU A 967 12.43 18.65 -21.63
CA LEU A 967 11.96 18.43 -20.26
C LEU A 967 12.04 16.93 -19.92
N ALA A 968 12.97 16.55 -19.05
CA ALA A 968 13.14 15.19 -18.57
C ALA A 968 12.82 15.12 -17.07
N GLU A 969 11.77 14.38 -16.70
CA GLU A 969 11.33 14.24 -15.31
C GLU A 969 11.52 12.81 -14.80
N SER A 970 12.16 12.68 -13.63
CA SER A 970 12.50 11.41 -12.99
C SER A 970 12.94 10.30 -13.97
N PRO A 971 13.89 10.54 -14.89
CA PRO A 971 14.16 9.63 -16.00
C PRO A 971 14.69 8.28 -15.49
N SER A 972 14.14 7.18 -16.01
CA SER A 972 14.45 5.80 -15.58
C SER A 972 15.82 5.29 -16.08
N LEU A 973 16.87 6.05 -15.82
CA LEU A 973 18.25 5.85 -16.29
C LEU A 973 18.90 4.54 -15.83
N TRP A 974 18.37 3.96 -14.74
CA TRP A 974 18.78 2.67 -14.16
C TRP A 974 18.51 1.46 -15.08
N ILE A 975 17.65 1.61 -16.09
CA ILE A 975 17.35 0.56 -17.07
C ILE A 975 18.62 0.12 -17.81
N ALA A 976 18.74 -1.18 -18.07
CA ALA A 976 19.89 -1.81 -18.71
C ALA A 976 21.23 -1.44 -18.01
N GLU A 977 21.25 -1.58 -16.67
CA GLU A 977 22.42 -1.36 -15.82
C GLU A 977 23.07 0.03 -15.99
N GLY A 978 22.26 1.08 -16.20
CA GLY A 978 22.78 2.44 -16.40
C GLY A 978 23.32 2.71 -17.80
N ARG A 979 23.19 1.78 -18.75
CA ARG A 979 23.81 1.86 -20.09
C ARG A 979 23.61 3.20 -20.79
N PHE A 980 22.41 3.78 -20.74
CA PHE A 980 22.15 5.05 -21.42
C PHE A 980 23.03 6.21 -20.90
N LEU A 981 23.50 6.17 -19.65
CA LEU A 981 24.49 7.12 -19.13
C LEU A 981 25.89 6.90 -19.71
N GLN A 982 26.20 5.70 -20.22
CA GLN A 982 27.41 5.46 -21.01
C GLN A 982 27.27 6.07 -22.41
N ASP A 983 26.11 5.93 -23.05
CA ASP A 983 25.82 6.56 -24.34
C ASP A 983 25.84 8.10 -24.22
N MET A 984 25.24 8.65 -23.16
CA MET A 984 25.36 10.07 -22.80
C MET A 984 26.84 10.48 -22.65
N ARG A 985 27.66 9.76 -21.85
CA ARG A 985 29.12 10.05 -21.70
C ARG A 985 29.87 10.06 -23.03
N MET A 986 29.46 9.24 -23.99
CA MET A 986 30.12 9.09 -25.29
C MET A 986 29.64 10.11 -26.34
N HIS A 987 28.53 10.81 -26.10
CA HIS A 987 27.98 11.80 -27.03
C HIS A 987 28.91 12.99 -27.28
N ARG A 988 29.05 13.39 -28.55
CA ARG A 988 29.87 14.55 -28.99
C ARG A 988 29.14 15.42 -30.02
N GLY A 989 27.83 15.25 -30.15
CA GLY A 989 27.01 16.02 -31.08
C GLY A 989 26.57 17.36 -30.52
N MET A 990 25.62 17.99 -31.21
CA MET A 990 24.88 19.13 -30.66
C MET A 990 23.99 18.68 -29.49
N LEU A 991 23.66 19.61 -28.60
CA LEU A 991 22.68 19.45 -27.51
C LEU A 991 21.66 20.60 -27.61
N PRO A 992 20.41 20.41 -27.14
CA PRO A 992 19.36 21.44 -27.18
C PRO A 992 19.81 22.74 -26.53
N GLU A 993 19.22 23.86 -26.94
CA GLU A 993 19.49 25.17 -26.34
C GLU A 993 19.29 25.10 -24.82
N ARG A 994 18.15 24.56 -24.37
CA ARG A 994 17.78 24.43 -22.96
C ARG A 994 17.32 23.02 -22.60
N LEU A 995 17.71 22.54 -21.43
CA LEU A 995 17.28 21.26 -20.86
C LEU A 995 16.92 21.41 -19.39
N PHE A 996 15.73 20.96 -19.01
CA PHE A 996 15.30 20.81 -17.63
C PHE A 996 15.36 19.33 -17.23
N LEU A 997 16.00 19.04 -16.11
CA LEU A 997 16.10 17.71 -15.53
C LEU A 997 15.58 17.74 -14.09
N GLY A 998 14.42 17.11 -13.84
CA GLY A 998 13.82 17.02 -12.52
C GLY A 998 13.94 15.62 -11.92
N CYS A 999 14.06 15.53 -10.59
CA CYS A 999 13.89 14.29 -9.82
C CYS A 999 13.57 14.61 -8.34
N GLY A 1000 13.11 13.61 -7.60
CA GLY A 1000 12.94 13.69 -6.15
C GLY A 1000 14.01 12.92 -5.37
N THR A 1001 14.05 13.09 -4.04
CA THR A 1001 14.93 12.29 -3.15
C THR A 1001 14.30 10.97 -2.68
N ARG A 1002 13.02 10.71 -2.96
CA ARG A 1002 12.26 9.51 -2.54
C ARG A 1002 11.59 8.80 -3.73
N GLU A 1003 12.27 8.77 -4.87
CA GLU A 1003 11.81 8.19 -6.14
C GLU A 1003 11.18 6.80 -5.99
N TYR A 1004 11.85 5.86 -5.31
CA TYR A 1004 11.34 4.51 -5.06
C TYR A 1004 10.30 4.48 -3.93
N SER A 1005 10.61 5.19 -2.85
CA SER A 1005 9.94 5.02 -1.56
C SER A 1005 8.60 5.74 -1.43
N ALA A 1006 8.45 6.94 -1.98
CA ALA A 1006 7.23 7.73 -1.81
C ALA A 1006 5.99 7.15 -2.53
N THR A 1007 6.20 6.20 -3.45
CA THR A 1007 5.11 5.50 -4.18
C THR A 1007 4.88 4.07 -3.67
N ARG A 1008 5.91 3.40 -3.14
CA ARG A 1008 5.82 2.04 -2.59
C ARG A 1008 5.46 2.05 -1.11
N ASP A 1009 5.13 0.88 -0.57
CA ASP A 1009 4.67 0.75 0.83
C ASP A 1009 5.84 0.60 1.83
N HIS A 1010 7.03 0.22 1.37
CA HIS A 1010 8.30 0.28 2.12
C HIS A 1010 9.20 1.36 1.53
N ASP A 1011 9.94 2.06 2.39
CA ASP A 1011 11.04 2.92 1.94
C ASP A 1011 12.34 2.09 1.81
N ARG A 1012 13.10 2.35 0.76
CA ARG A 1012 14.41 1.78 0.43
C ARG A 1012 15.37 2.92 0.10
N GLU A 1013 15.96 3.48 1.15
CA GLU A 1013 16.87 4.63 1.05
C GLU A 1013 18.10 4.33 0.17
N ASP A 1014 18.53 3.07 0.11
CA ASP A 1014 19.58 2.59 -0.80
C ASP A 1014 19.17 2.65 -2.28
N VAL A 1015 17.89 2.42 -2.58
CA VAL A 1015 17.35 2.48 -3.94
C VAL A 1015 16.97 3.91 -4.32
N ASP A 1016 16.44 4.71 -3.38
CA ASP A 1016 16.24 6.14 -3.58
C ASP A 1016 17.56 6.85 -3.91
N ALA A 1017 18.61 6.61 -3.11
CA ALA A 1017 19.94 7.17 -3.33
C ALA A 1017 20.53 6.70 -4.69
N LEU A 1018 20.32 5.45 -5.07
CA LEU A 1018 20.73 4.94 -6.39
C LEU A 1018 20.01 5.66 -7.54
N LEU A 1019 18.68 5.82 -7.46
CA LEU A 1019 17.89 6.52 -8.48
C LEU A 1019 18.29 7.99 -8.59
N LEU A 1020 18.46 8.68 -7.46
CA LEU A 1020 18.96 10.04 -7.39
C LEU A 1020 20.38 10.16 -7.98
N SER A 1021 21.28 9.22 -7.68
CA SER A 1021 22.66 9.25 -8.19
C SER A 1021 22.74 9.17 -9.71
N TYR A 1022 21.84 8.41 -10.36
CA TYR A 1022 21.76 8.37 -11.82
C TYR A 1022 21.30 9.71 -12.43
N CYS A 1023 20.39 10.43 -11.77
CA CYS A 1023 19.97 11.76 -12.21
C CYS A 1023 21.08 12.82 -12.00
N GLN A 1024 21.80 12.75 -10.88
CA GLN A 1024 22.98 13.57 -10.61
C GLN A 1024 24.10 13.30 -11.64
N GLU A 1025 24.31 12.03 -12.01
CA GLU A 1025 25.26 11.63 -13.05
C GLU A 1025 24.87 12.19 -14.43
N ALA A 1026 23.59 12.08 -14.82
CA ALA A 1026 23.08 12.69 -16.05
C ALA A 1026 23.32 14.21 -16.12
N ALA A 1027 23.02 14.92 -15.03
CA ALA A 1027 23.29 16.36 -14.93
C ALA A 1027 24.78 16.67 -15.13
N SER A 1028 25.67 15.98 -14.40
CA SER A 1028 27.12 16.17 -14.49
C SER A 1028 27.68 15.87 -15.90
N ILE A 1029 27.14 14.86 -16.59
CA ILE A 1029 27.51 14.58 -17.99
C ILE A 1029 27.12 15.75 -18.91
N LEU A 1030 25.90 16.29 -18.79
CA LEU A 1030 25.44 17.43 -19.61
C LEU A 1030 26.23 18.71 -19.33
N GLU A 1031 26.57 18.98 -18.07
CA GLU A 1031 27.48 20.08 -17.70
C GLU A 1031 28.89 19.90 -18.26
N SER A 1032 29.40 18.66 -18.31
CA SER A 1032 30.71 18.34 -18.91
C SER A 1032 30.72 18.55 -20.43
N GLN A 1033 29.56 18.41 -21.09
CA GLN A 1033 29.37 18.61 -22.52
C GLN A 1033 28.98 20.05 -22.91
N GLY A 1034 28.99 20.97 -21.95
CA GLY A 1034 28.84 22.41 -22.21
C GLY A 1034 27.43 22.96 -22.07
N MET A 1035 26.48 22.22 -21.49
CA MET A 1035 25.19 22.78 -21.06
C MET A 1035 25.35 23.62 -19.78
N ARG A 1036 26.10 24.73 -19.88
CA ARG A 1036 26.42 25.65 -18.79
C ARG A 1036 25.77 27.01 -19.02
N GLY A 1037 25.82 27.88 -18.00
CA GLY A 1037 25.39 29.29 -18.13
C GLY A 1037 23.88 29.46 -18.38
N GLY A 1038 23.04 28.73 -17.63
CA GLY A 1038 21.59 28.81 -17.77
C GLY A 1038 20.97 27.91 -18.86
N ARG A 1039 21.79 27.09 -19.55
CA ARG A 1039 21.29 26.10 -20.53
C ARG A 1039 20.78 24.80 -19.90
N LEU A 1040 21.23 24.45 -18.71
CA LEU A 1040 20.74 23.32 -17.92
C LEU A 1040 20.14 23.85 -16.62
N GLN A 1041 18.95 23.35 -16.27
CA GLN A 1041 18.46 23.38 -14.89
C GLN A 1041 18.29 21.93 -14.41
N PHE A 1042 19.06 21.56 -13.39
CA PHE A 1042 18.85 20.34 -12.64
C PHE A 1042 18.15 20.68 -11.32
N LEU A 1043 17.00 20.06 -11.04
CA LEU A 1043 16.23 20.26 -9.82
C LEU A 1043 16.02 18.93 -9.10
N VAL A 1044 16.55 18.85 -7.89
CA VAL A 1044 16.26 17.78 -6.92
C VAL A 1044 15.26 18.32 -5.91
N GLU A 1045 14.13 17.65 -5.75
CA GLU A 1045 13.07 18.03 -4.82
C GLU A 1045 13.03 17.10 -3.60
N GLU A 1046 13.23 17.68 -2.41
CA GLU A 1046 13.31 16.92 -1.15
C GLU A 1046 11.95 16.28 -0.79
N GLY A 1047 11.97 15.01 -0.40
CA GLY A 1047 10.78 14.21 -0.10
C GLY A 1047 9.94 13.77 -1.32
N ALA A 1048 10.18 14.30 -2.52
CA ALA A 1048 9.39 14.01 -3.71
C ALA A 1048 9.66 12.62 -4.31
N GLY A 1049 8.71 12.08 -5.07
CA GLY A 1049 8.74 10.71 -5.59
C GLY A 1049 8.43 10.57 -7.09
N HIS A 1050 8.51 9.32 -7.57
CA HIS A 1050 8.32 8.95 -8.98
C HIS A 1050 6.84 8.90 -9.40
N HIS A 1051 6.16 10.05 -9.44
CA HIS A 1051 4.73 10.14 -9.76
C HIS A 1051 4.30 11.51 -10.30
N GLU A 1052 3.15 11.54 -10.96
CA GLU A 1052 2.59 12.70 -11.68
C GLU A 1052 2.51 13.98 -10.84
N LEU A 1053 2.07 13.91 -9.58
CA LEU A 1053 1.97 15.09 -8.71
C LEU A 1053 3.33 15.81 -8.45
N ALA A 1054 4.44 15.08 -8.37
CA ALA A 1054 5.76 15.69 -8.19
C ALA A 1054 6.26 16.35 -9.48
N TRP A 1055 6.00 15.70 -10.63
CA TRP A 1055 6.27 16.27 -11.94
C TRP A 1055 5.41 17.52 -12.19
N GLN A 1056 4.15 17.54 -11.76
CA GLN A 1056 3.26 18.71 -11.77
C GLN A 1056 3.80 19.87 -10.92
N TRP A 1057 4.29 19.61 -9.70
CA TRP A 1057 4.84 20.67 -8.84
C TRP A 1057 6.06 21.37 -9.46
N ARG A 1058 6.94 20.59 -10.13
CA ARG A 1058 8.10 21.14 -10.84
C ARG A 1058 7.76 21.75 -12.20
N LEU A 1059 6.67 21.33 -12.85
CA LEU A 1059 6.26 21.74 -14.19
C LEU A 1059 6.22 23.25 -14.39
N THR A 1060 5.64 24.02 -13.47
CA THR A 1060 5.53 25.49 -13.60
C THR A 1060 6.92 26.16 -13.61
N GLY A 1061 7.86 25.64 -12.82
CA GLY A 1061 9.26 26.10 -12.84
C GLY A 1061 9.98 25.70 -14.13
N ALA A 1062 9.81 24.44 -14.55
CA ALA A 1062 10.40 23.91 -15.77
C ALA A 1062 9.92 24.65 -17.04
N MET A 1063 8.63 24.95 -17.15
CA MET A 1063 8.06 25.73 -18.25
C MET A 1063 8.65 27.15 -18.30
N ARG A 1064 8.72 27.86 -17.17
CA ARG A 1064 9.35 29.20 -17.11
C ARG A 1064 10.82 29.17 -17.55
N PHE A 1065 11.57 28.18 -17.09
CA PHE A 1065 12.98 28.01 -17.43
C PHE A 1065 13.20 27.73 -18.93
N LEU A 1066 12.47 26.76 -19.48
CA LEU A 1066 12.62 26.37 -20.89
C LEU A 1066 12.08 27.45 -21.84
N PHE A 1067 10.89 27.99 -21.57
CA PHE A 1067 10.12 28.76 -22.54
C PHE A 1067 10.30 30.28 -22.40
N SER A 1068 11.12 30.76 -21.45
CA SER A 1068 11.46 32.19 -21.34
C SER A 1068 12.14 32.77 -22.59
N ALA A 1069 12.83 31.95 -23.40
CA ALA A 1069 13.40 32.34 -24.69
C ALA A 1069 12.34 32.57 -25.79
N TRP A 1070 11.09 32.14 -25.60
CA TRP A 1070 10.02 32.32 -26.59
C TRP A 1070 9.49 33.77 -26.65
N TRP A 1071 10.02 34.66 -25.81
CA TRP A 1071 9.75 36.10 -25.78
C TRP A 1071 10.70 36.96 -26.63
N ASP A 1072 11.77 36.39 -27.23
CA ASP A 1072 12.83 37.15 -27.92
C ASP A 1072 12.47 37.65 -29.35
N GLU A 1073 11.17 37.82 -29.67
CA GLU A 1073 10.63 38.45 -30.91
C GLU A 1073 9.55 39.52 -30.62
#